data_AF-A0A540N0J3-F1
#
_entry.id   AF-A0A540N0J3-F1
#
_cell.length_a   1.000
_cell.length_b   1.000
_cell.length_c   1.000
_cell.angle_alpha   90.00
_cell.angle_beta   90.00
_cell.angle_gamma   90.00
#
_symmetry.space_group_name_H-M   'P 1'
#
loop_
_entity.id
_entity.type
_entity.pdbx_description
1 polymer ?
#
loop_
_entity_poly.entity_id
_entity_poly.type
_entity_poly.pdbx_seq_one_letter_code
_entity_poly.pdbx_strand_id
1 'polypeptide(L)'
;MHLYNAWLPPPVAEESKKEKESFSWVVSSVKNSYKPDDPESVYATLKWVSVIDLFVKAKSEVSLEDVTALVEFGLELFYVPQNKLYAQVRWGNILVKLLNKHRKKLSLKLKWRPLYDTLIHTHFTRNTGPEGWRLRQRHFEATTSLVRSCRKFFPPGSAFEIWSEFRSLLENPWHNSSFEGSGFVRLFLPTNLDNQDFFSHDWIKEFFRLWDSIPNCQFWNSQWAAVIARVVKNYKLIDWECYLPTLFTRYLNMFEVPVANGGGSYPFSVDVPRNTRFLFSNKTVTPAKAIAKSIVNLLRPGSSAQQHFEKLVNLLEQYYHPSNGGRWTYALERFLLYLVITFQKRLQREQLNIDKDRQDEQYLGRSERTFFVKVVLKLIDRGQYSKNEHLSETVAAATSILSYVEPTLVLPFVASRFQMALETDNRKCVLLLAGKSLLKMIKRWPSMISKCVLSLTENLRNPKSPEYAVLGSCAVLATQTVLKHLTMDPKAFSSCILGILSSSHHESLKSQKAINELFVKYNIHFAGVSRSIFRASGNHTEAPDFADLVSQITSMSFDSTGLHWRYNLMANRVLLLLAMSSRNDPTSSSKILSETAGHFLKNLKSQLPQTRILAISALNTLLKESPYKLSAGEQTLPSGNLQGSKKSSLEGELTQIFQEDGFFNETLYSLSHVHIVTDAESASSRGNHGSFQSLADKSITRFYFDFTASWPRTPTWISLLGSDTFYSNFARIFKRLIQECGIPVLLSLKSSLEEFVNAKERSKQCVAAEALAGILHSDVDGILVAWDTWILAQLQNIIVSQSVESIPEWAACIRYAVTGKGKHGTRVPVLRQPVLDCLATPLTGTVTTTVVAKRYAFLSAALIELSPQTMPFTEVQLHYRLLEELLSSMCHSSAQVREALGVTLAVLCSNIQLYESFNHEHSHEGEKRDVAYKFDGKSWVQFLKERASEVLMNIQNTSQSDSLETATNTSSENGNSNSDSQDDIKWMETVCEIEVVAFGGVYWFAFEETSSKDLSTLAKVAFELLKWRIFCGPHLQEAVSVILSSANDSNWRIRSATLTYLRTFMYRHSFILSNAEKQQIWRTVENLLLDNQVREHAAAVLAGLMKGGDEDLAKDFRDKAYTEATILQRKRKRRTLSSSQSIASIHGAVLALVASVLSAPYDMPSWLPEHVTLLARFSGEPSPVKSTVTKAVAEFRRTHADTWNFQKDSFTEEQLEVLADTSSSSSYFA
;
A
#
# COMPACT_ATOMS: atom_id res chain seq x y z
N MET A 1 12.14 -15.85 -43.71
CA MET A 1 13.51 -15.70 -43.18
C MET A 1 13.58 -14.40 -42.38
N HIS A 2 14.12 -14.41 -41.17
CA HIS A 2 14.34 -13.16 -40.41
C HIS A 2 15.33 -12.28 -41.18
N LEU A 3 15.11 -10.95 -41.25
CA LEU A 3 15.90 -10.00 -42.07
C LEU A 3 17.43 -10.17 -41.88
N TYR A 4 17.87 -10.37 -40.63
CA TYR A 4 19.28 -10.58 -40.28
C TYR A 4 19.88 -11.91 -40.75
N ASN A 5 19.07 -12.94 -41.07
CA ASN A 5 19.57 -14.22 -41.55
C ASN A 5 20.15 -14.09 -42.97
N ALA A 6 19.69 -13.09 -43.74
CA ALA A 6 20.26 -12.75 -45.04
C ALA A 6 21.69 -12.18 -44.95
N TRP A 7 22.13 -11.77 -43.75
CA TRP A 7 23.47 -11.24 -43.50
C TRP A 7 24.42 -12.28 -42.90
N LEU A 8 23.96 -13.53 -42.73
CA LEU A 8 24.79 -14.62 -42.24
C LEU A 8 25.67 -15.17 -43.37
N PRO A 9 26.88 -15.67 -43.07
CA PRO A 9 27.69 -16.38 -44.05
C PRO A 9 26.88 -17.51 -44.71
N PRO A 10 27.04 -17.77 -46.02
CA PRO A 10 26.24 -18.76 -46.76
C PRO A 10 26.05 -20.13 -46.08
N PRO A 11 27.08 -20.77 -45.50
CA PRO A 11 26.90 -22.06 -44.81
C PRO A 11 26.02 -21.95 -43.55
N VAL A 12 26.07 -20.83 -42.84
CA VAL A 12 25.25 -20.58 -41.65
C VAL A 12 23.82 -20.21 -42.05
N ALA A 13 23.66 -19.46 -43.14
CA ALA A 13 22.36 -19.14 -43.71
C ALA A 13 21.61 -20.41 -44.17
N GLU A 14 22.32 -21.38 -44.75
CA GLU A 14 21.73 -22.66 -45.16
C GLU A 14 21.28 -23.50 -43.95
N GLU A 15 22.13 -23.63 -42.93
CA GLU A 15 21.76 -24.32 -41.68
C GLU A 15 20.60 -23.62 -40.95
N SER A 16 20.48 -22.29 -41.04
CA SER A 16 19.36 -21.56 -40.45
C SER A 16 18.00 -21.93 -41.03
N LYS A 17 17.94 -22.51 -42.24
CA LYS A 17 16.68 -22.99 -42.83
C LYS A 17 16.12 -24.22 -42.11
N LYS A 18 16.97 -25.00 -41.43
CA LYS A 18 16.59 -26.19 -40.66
C LYS A 18 16.09 -25.86 -39.24
N GLU A 19 16.05 -24.58 -38.85
CA GLU A 19 15.60 -24.16 -37.52
C GLU A 19 14.18 -24.63 -37.18
N LYS A 20 13.28 -24.67 -38.17
CA LYS A 20 11.89 -25.12 -38.00
C LYS A 20 11.82 -26.60 -37.61
N GLU A 21 12.52 -27.45 -38.34
CA GLU A 21 12.62 -28.90 -38.06
C GLU A 21 13.31 -29.16 -36.73
N SER A 22 14.39 -28.42 -36.47
CA SER A 22 15.15 -28.51 -35.23
C SER A 22 14.29 -28.15 -34.01
N PHE A 23 13.42 -27.14 -34.14
CA PHE A 23 12.46 -26.77 -33.10
C PHE A 23 11.41 -27.88 -32.88
N SER A 24 10.85 -28.46 -33.94
CA SER A 24 9.89 -29.57 -33.83
C SER A 24 10.50 -30.81 -33.15
N TRP A 25 11.77 -31.11 -33.44
CA TRP A 25 12.52 -32.16 -32.75
C TRP A 25 12.71 -31.86 -31.25
N VAL A 26 12.99 -30.60 -30.88
CA VAL A 26 13.05 -30.18 -29.48
C VAL A 26 11.69 -30.37 -28.79
N VAL A 27 10.58 -29.99 -29.44
CA VAL A 27 9.22 -30.18 -28.88
C VAL A 27 8.94 -31.67 -28.62
N SER A 28 9.27 -32.55 -29.56
CA SER A 28 9.12 -34.00 -29.40
C SER A 28 10.01 -34.54 -28.28
N SER A 29 11.25 -34.07 -28.19
CA SER A 29 12.20 -34.47 -27.15
C SER A 29 11.78 -34.03 -25.75
N VAL A 30 11.14 -32.87 -25.63
CA VAL A 30 10.54 -32.39 -24.37
C VAL A 30 9.43 -33.33 -23.92
N LYS A 31 8.52 -33.71 -24.82
CA LYS A 31 7.41 -34.65 -24.53
C LYS A 31 7.94 -36.02 -24.08
N ASN A 32 8.92 -36.57 -24.81
CA ASN A 32 9.52 -37.86 -24.49
C ASN A 32 10.33 -37.88 -23.18
N SER A 33 10.80 -36.71 -22.72
CA SER A 33 11.57 -36.61 -21.46
C SER A 33 10.68 -36.66 -20.23
N TYR A 34 9.37 -36.45 -20.37
CA TYR A 34 8.41 -36.44 -19.28
C TYR A 34 7.64 -37.77 -19.24
N LYS A 35 7.50 -38.35 -18.04
CA LYS A 35 6.77 -39.58 -17.78
C LYS A 35 5.61 -39.27 -16.82
N PRO A 36 4.34 -39.41 -17.22
CA PRO A 36 3.20 -39.12 -16.37
C PRO A 36 3.21 -39.86 -15.02
N ASP A 37 3.68 -41.12 -15.02
CA ASP A 37 3.75 -41.99 -13.83
C ASP A 37 4.87 -41.62 -12.86
N ASP A 38 5.83 -40.78 -13.30
CA ASP A 38 6.92 -40.29 -12.46
C ASP A 38 6.90 -38.76 -12.40
N PRO A 39 6.31 -38.17 -11.33
CA PRO A 39 6.32 -36.73 -11.14
C PRO A 39 7.72 -36.10 -11.12
N GLU A 40 8.81 -36.84 -10.83
CA GLU A 40 10.19 -36.33 -10.85
C GLU A 40 10.74 -36.13 -12.26
N SER A 41 10.16 -36.80 -13.26
CA SER A 41 10.55 -36.66 -14.67
C SER A 41 10.43 -35.22 -15.19
N VAL A 42 9.65 -34.35 -14.52
CA VAL A 42 9.60 -32.91 -14.84
C VAL A 42 10.98 -32.24 -14.80
N TYR A 43 11.89 -32.68 -13.92
CA TYR A 43 13.24 -32.13 -13.85
C TYR A 43 14.09 -32.49 -15.08
N ALA A 44 13.85 -33.65 -15.70
CA ALA A 44 14.53 -34.07 -16.92
C ALA A 44 14.19 -33.15 -18.11
N THR A 45 13.01 -32.51 -18.09
CA THR A 45 12.58 -31.56 -19.11
C THR A 45 13.34 -30.21 -19.04
N LEU A 46 13.90 -29.85 -17.89
CA LEU A 46 14.46 -28.51 -17.64
C LEU A 46 15.70 -28.17 -18.47
N LYS A 47 16.41 -29.18 -18.98
CA LYS A 47 17.55 -29.00 -19.90
C LYS A 47 17.10 -28.32 -21.20
N TRP A 48 15.90 -28.66 -21.68
CA TRP A 48 15.35 -28.14 -22.93
C TRP A 48 14.86 -26.70 -22.81
N VAL A 49 14.50 -26.22 -21.61
CA VAL A 49 14.09 -24.83 -21.38
C VAL A 49 15.15 -23.84 -21.85
N SER A 50 16.43 -24.15 -21.63
CA SER A 50 17.54 -23.31 -22.08
C SER A 50 17.68 -23.30 -23.61
N VAL A 51 17.41 -24.43 -24.27
CA VAL A 51 17.42 -24.57 -25.73
C VAL A 51 16.27 -23.78 -26.36
N ILE A 52 15.06 -23.91 -25.81
CA ILE A 52 13.88 -23.15 -26.25
C ILE A 52 14.14 -21.63 -26.12
N ASP A 53 14.78 -21.19 -25.03
CA ASP A 53 15.14 -19.78 -24.84
C ASP A 53 16.11 -19.25 -25.92
N LEU A 54 16.98 -20.12 -26.47
CA LEU A 54 17.85 -19.76 -27.59
C LEU A 54 17.04 -19.47 -28.85
N PHE A 55 16.09 -20.32 -29.24
CA PHE A 55 15.19 -20.07 -30.39
C PHE A 55 14.37 -18.78 -30.23
N VAL A 56 13.96 -18.44 -29.00
CA VAL A 56 13.29 -17.17 -28.72
C VAL A 56 14.24 -15.99 -28.99
N LYS A 57 15.46 -16.04 -28.43
CA LYS A 57 16.47 -14.96 -28.54
C LYS A 57 17.02 -14.79 -29.95
N ALA A 58 17.25 -15.89 -30.65
CA ALA A 58 17.69 -15.92 -32.05
C ALA A 58 16.60 -15.41 -33.01
N LYS A 59 15.38 -15.20 -32.53
CA LYS A 59 14.21 -14.82 -33.34
C LYS A 59 13.96 -15.79 -34.50
N SER A 60 14.33 -17.05 -34.32
CA SER A 60 14.15 -18.14 -35.28
C SER A 60 12.70 -18.24 -35.75
N GLU A 61 12.54 -18.63 -37.02
CA GLU A 61 11.25 -18.92 -37.63
C GLU A 61 10.84 -20.36 -37.30
N VAL A 62 9.75 -20.51 -36.57
CA VAL A 62 9.26 -21.80 -36.05
C VAL A 62 7.80 -22.00 -36.45
N SER A 63 7.35 -23.26 -36.54
CA SER A 63 5.95 -23.57 -36.81
C SER A 63 5.04 -23.06 -35.67
N LEU A 64 3.91 -22.47 -36.01
CA LEU A 64 2.93 -22.02 -35.00
C LEU A 64 2.25 -23.20 -34.31
N GLU A 65 2.11 -24.33 -35.00
CA GLU A 65 1.57 -25.59 -34.44
C GLU A 65 2.50 -26.13 -33.35
N ASP A 66 3.81 -26.22 -33.63
CA ASP A 66 4.82 -26.64 -32.65
C ASP A 66 4.85 -25.72 -31.43
N VAL A 67 4.74 -24.39 -31.64
CA VAL A 67 4.68 -23.42 -30.55
C VAL A 67 3.41 -23.61 -29.72
N THR A 68 2.27 -23.86 -30.36
CA THR A 68 0.98 -24.13 -29.68
C THR A 68 1.09 -25.39 -28.83
N ALA A 69 1.55 -26.50 -29.42
CA ALA A 69 1.74 -27.76 -28.73
C ALA A 69 2.73 -27.65 -27.55
N LEU A 70 3.81 -26.87 -27.71
CA LEU A 70 4.78 -26.64 -26.63
C LEU A 70 4.20 -25.77 -25.51
N VAL A 71 3.36 -24.79 -25.83
CA VAL A 71 2.70 -23.93 -24.83
C VAL A 71 1.69 -24.74 -24.02
N GLU A 72 0.87 -25.55 -24.67
CA GLU A 72 -0.12 -26.42 -24.00
C GLU A 72 0.58 -27.45 -23.10
N PHE A 73 1.55 -28.19 -23.65
CA PHE A 73 2.32 -29.16 -22.86
C PHE A 73 3.12 -28.50 -21.74
N GLY A 74 3.70 -27.32 -22.00
CA GLY A 74 4.42 -26.58 -20.96
C GLY A 74 3.51 -26.08 -19.84
N LEU A 75 2.23 -25.75 -20.14
CA LEU A 75 1.24 -25.42 -19.13
C LEU A 75 0.85 -26.66 -18.31
N GLU A 76 0.71 -27.83 -18.93
CA GLU A 76 0.54 -29.09 -18.21
C GLU A 76 1.71 -29.35 -17.24
N LEU A 77 2.95 -29.24 -17.73
CA LEU A 77 4.15 -29.35 -16.88
C LEU A 77 4.22 -28.29 -15.77
N PHE A 78 3.54 -27.16 -15.94
CA PHE A 78 3.42 -26.14 -14.90
C PHE A 78 2.37 -26.52 -13.84
N TYR A 79 1.26 -27.17 -14.23
CA TYR A 79 0.18 -27.57 -13.33
C TYR A 79 0.43 -28.88 -12.58
N VAL A 80 1.00 -29.89 -13.24
CA VAL A 80 1.14 -31.26 -12.70
C VAL A 80 1.99 -31.35 -11.43
N PRO A 81 3.15 -30.68 -11.30
CA PRO A 81 3.97 -30.86 -10.12
C PRO A 81 3.48 -29.99 -8.95
N GLN A 82 2.56 -30.51 -8.14
CA GLN A 82 2.23 -29.91 -6.85
C GLN A 82 3.51 -29.82 -6.00
N ASN A 83 3.84 -28.61 -5.52
CA ASN A 83 5.02 -28.30 -4.70
C ASN A 83 6.40 -28.43 -5.38
N LYS A 84 6.52 -28.33 -6.72
CA LYS A 84 7.85 -28.23 -7.38
C LYS A 84 8.09 -26.84 -7.96
N LEU A 85 8.23 -25.88 -7.05
CA LEU A 85 8.30 -24.45 -7.38
C LEU A 85 9.45 -24.13 -8.36
N TYR A 86 10.58 -24.83 -8.28
CA TYR A 86 11.70 -24.60 -9.19
C TYR A 86 11.37 -24.94 -10.65
N ALA A 87 10.73 -26.08 -10.89
CA ALA A 87 10.31 -26.49 -12.23
C ALA A 87 9.25 -25.53 -12.78
N GLN A 88 8.25 -25.17 -11.96
CA GLN A 88 7.21 -24.20 -12.29
C GLN A 88 7.80 -22.83 -12.65
N VAL A 89 8.80 -22.34 -11.89
CA VAL A 89 9.51 -21.08 -12.21
C VAL A 89 10.18 -21.16 -13.58
N ARG A 90 10.86 -22.26 -13.90
CA ARG A 90 11.59 -22.43 -15.17
C ARG A 90 10.63 -22.47 -16.36
N TRP A 91 9.60 -23.30 -16.27
CA TRP A 91 8.55 -23.41 -17.30
C TRP A 91 7.72 -22.14 -17.44
N GLY A 92 7.24 -21.57 -16.34
CA GLY A 92 6.48 -20.32 -16.36
C GLY A 92 7.22 -19.17 -17.03
N ASN A 93 8.53 -19.02 -16.77
CA ASN A 93 9.34 -17.97 -17.41
C ASN A 93 9.52 -18.18 -18.93
N ILE A 94 9.69 -19.42 -19.40
CA ILE A 94 9.84 -19.67 -20.85
C ILE A 94 8.49 -19.55 -21.57
N LEU A 95 7.40 -20.02 -20.95
CA LEU A 95 6.04 -19.84 -21.45
C LEU A 95 5.69 -18.36 -21.63
N VAL A 96 6.01 -17.52 -20.64
CA VAL A 96 5.85 -16.06 -20.75
C VAL A 96 6.57 -15.50 -21.98
N LYS A 97 7.79 -15.97 -22.27
CA LYS A 97 8.55 -15.51 -23.44
C LYS A 97 7.92 -15.97 -24.75
N LEU A 98 7.52 -17.24 -24.84
CA LEU A 98 6.85 -17.81 -26.02
C LEU A 98 5.51 -17.10 -26.31
N LEU A 99 4.65 -16.99 -25.29
CA LEU A 99 3.35 -16.33 -25.37
C LEU A 99 3.49 -14.86 -25.78
N ASN A 100 4.49 -14.13 -25.26
CA ASN A 100 4.69 -12.72 -25.63
C ASN A 100 5.28 -12.55 -27.04
N LYS A 101 6.20 -13.43 -27.48
CA LYS A 101 6.77 -13.41 -28.84
C LYS A 101 5.71 -13.70 -29.90
N HIS A 102 4.88 -14.71 -29.67
CA HIS A 102 3.88 -15.18 -30.65
C HIS A 102 2.45 -14.69 -30.37
N ARG A 103 2.29 -13.74 -29.44
CA ARG A 103 1.00 -13.25 -28.90
C ARG A 103 -0.08 -12.89 -29.92
N LYS A 104 0.32 -12.33 -31.07
CA LYS A 104 -0.60 -11.87 -32.12
C LYS A 104 -1.02 -13.00 -33.08
N LYS A 105 -0.22 -14.06 -33.19
CA LYS A 105 -0.37 -15.14 -34.17
C LYS A 105 -1.02 -16.40 -33.59
N LEU A 106 -0.96 -16.58 -32.27
CA LEU A 106 -1.57 -17.73 -31.59
C LEU A 106 -3.08 -17.56 -31.42
N SER A 107 -3.81 -18.66 -31.62
CA SER A 107 -5.23 -18.81 -31.27
C SER A 107 -5.35 -19.92 -30.22
N LEU A 108 -5.38 -19.55 -28.94
CA LEU A 108 -5.46 -20.47 -27.80
C LEU A 108 -6.69 -20.12 -26.97
N LYS A 109 -7.27 -21.12 -26.29
CA LYS A 109 -8.33 -20.95 -25.28
C LYS A 109 -7.87 -21.56 -23.97
N LEU A 110 -7.49 -20.71 -23.02
CA LEU A 110 -6.88 -21.11 -21.75
C LEU A 110 -7.82 -20.80 -20.58
N LYS A 111 -8.05 -21.78 -19.71
CA LYS A 111 -8.83 -21.59 -18.48
C LYS A 111 -8.03 -20.81 -17.44
N TRP A 112 -8.66 -19.84 -16.78
CA TRP A 112 -8.00 -19.00 -15.77
C TRP A 112 -7.87 -19.71 -14.41
N ARG A 113 -8.84 -20.56 -14.06
CA ARG A 113 -8.96 -21.22 -12.74
C ARG A 113 -7.71 -22.00 -12.31
N PRO A 114 -7.08 -22.85 -13.15
CA PRO A 114 -5.87 -23.59 -12.74
C PRO A 114 -4.71 -22.68 -12.33
N LEU A 115 -4.56 -21.51 -12.97
CA LEU A 115 -3.53 -20.52 -12.61
C LEU A 115 -3.86 -19.84 -11.28
N TYR A 116 -5.14 -19.57 -11.03
CA TYR A 116 -5.62 -19.04 -9.76
C TYR A 116 -5.38 -20.05 -8.63
N ASP A 117 -5.82 -21.29 -8.80
CA ASP A 117 -5.68 -22.36 -7.80
C ASP A 117 -4.21 -22.62 -7.47
N THR A 118 -3.32 -22.68 -8.48
CA THR A 118 -1.87 -22.82 -8.26
C THR A 118 -1.32 -21.70 -7.38
N LEU A 119 -1.75 -20.46 -7.64
CA LEU A 119 -1.32 -19.29 -6.89
C LEU A 119 -1.87 -19.31 -5.45
N ILE A 120 -3.15 -19.69 -5.28
CA ILE A 120 -3.79 -19.81 -3.96
C ILE A 120 -3.15 -20.93 -3.13
N HIS A 121 -3.01 -22.13 -3.69
CA HIS A 121 -2.47 -23.30 -2.99
C HIS A 121 -1.00 -23.11 -2.56
N THR A 122 -0.23 -22.31 -3.30
CA THR A 122 1.20 -22.12 -3.03
C THR A 122 1.50 -20.92 -2.13
N HIS A 123 0.76 -19.81 -2.30
CA HIS A 123 1.10 -18.52 -1.70
C HIS A 123 0.06 -17.99 -0.72
N PHE A 124 -1.17 -18.51 -0.73
CA PHE A 124 -2.27 -18.05 0.15
C PHE A 124 -2.71 -19.13 1.16
N THR A 125 -2.12 -20.32 1.13
CA THR A 125 -2.36 -21.35 2.14
C THR A 125 -1.56 -21.08 3.41
N ARG A 126 -2.11 -21.49 4.56
CA ARG A 126 -1.43 -21.41 5.87
C ARG A 126 -0.23 -22.35 5.99
N ASN A 127 -0.08 -23.28 5.04
CA ASN A 127 0.93 -24.31 5.05
C ASN A 127 2.00 -24.01 4.02
N THR A 128 3.10 -23.45 4.50
CA THR A 128 4.33 -23.30 3.74
C THR A 128 5.08 -24.64 3.71
N GLY A 129 5.39 -25.08 2.50
CA GLY A 129 6.36 -26.15 2.24
C GLY A 129 7.80 -25.74 2.55
N PRO A 130 8.76 -26.68 2.42
CA PRO A 130 10.16 -26.53 2.84
C PRO A 130 10.97 -25.50 2.05
N GLU A 131 10.43 -24.98 0.95
CA GLU A 131 11.16 -24.09 0.03
C GLU A 131 11.41 -22.70 0.64
N GLY A 132 12.62 -22.20 0.45
CA GLY A 132 13.06 -20.88 0.87
C GLY A 132 12.31 -19.74 0.19
N TRP A 133 12.23 -18.61 0.88
CA TRP A 133 11.35 -17.50 0.49
C TRP A 133 11.66 -16.91 -0.89
N ARG A 134 12.92 -16.88 -1.34
CA ARG A 134 13.27 -16.30 -2.65
C ARG A 134 12.75 -17.17 -3.79
N LEU A 135 12.69 -18.48 -3.61
CA LEU A 135 12.11 -19.37 -4.61
C LEU A 135 10.60 -19.15 -4.71
N ARG A 136 9.90 -19.02 -3.57
CA ARG A 136 8.47 -18.65 -3.55
C ARG A 136 8.22 -17.30 -4.21
N GLN A 137 9.01 -16.27 -3.89
CA GLN A 137 8.92 -14.96 -4.54
C GLN A 137 9.06 -15.09 -6.07
N ARG A 138 10.08 -15.84 -6.54
CA ARG A 138 10.27 -16.07 -7.99
C ARG A 138 9.13 -16.86 -8.61
N HIS A 139 8.59 -17.85 -7.90
CA HIS A 139 7.43 -18.62 -8.34
C HIS A 139 6.21 -17.72 -8.48
N PHE A 140 5.96 -16.87 -7.50
CA PHE A 140 4.91 -15.87 -7.54
C PHE A 140 5.08 -14.89 -8.72
N GLU A 141 6.28 -14.35 -8.91
CA GLU A 141 6.60 -13.46 -10.05
C GLU A 141 6.42 -14.14 -11.40
N ALA A 142 6.84 -15.40 -11.54
CA ALA A 142 6.68 -16.20 -12.74
C ALA A 142 5.20 -16.49 -13.02
N THR A 143 4.45 -16.94 -11.99
CA THR A 143 3.01 -17.25 -12.08
C THR A 143 2.20 -16.02 -12.47
N THR A 144 2.39 -14.88 -11.79
CA THR A 144 1.67 -13.64 -12.13
C THR A 144 2.06 -13.10 -13.49
N SER A 145 3.31 -13.29 -13.95
CA SER A 145 3.72 -12.92 -15.31
C SER A 145 3.10 -13.84 -16.37
N LEU A 146 2.97 -15.12 -16.05
CA LEU A 146 2.28 -16.12 -16.89
C LEU A 146 0.81 -15.77 -17.02
N VAL A 147 0.09 -15.50 -15.91
CA VAL A 147 -1.30 -15.04 -15.91
C VAL A 147 -1.49 -13.82 -16.83
N ARG A 148 -0.65 -12.79 -16.69
CA ARG A 148 -0.72 -11.59 -17.55
C ARG A 148 -0.54 -11.89 -19.05
N SER A 149 0.25 -12.91 -19.38
CA SER A 149 0.51 -13.34 -20.75
C SER A 149 -0.63 -14.22 -21.30
N CYS A 150 -1.18 -15.11 -20.45
CA CYS A 150 -2.31 -15.98 -20.78
C CYS A 150 -3.64 -15.23 -20.91
N ARG A 151 -3.82 -14.11 -20.20
CA ARG A 151 -5.09 -13.36 -20.11
C ARG A 151 -5.72 -12.94 -21.46
N LYS A 152 -4.93 -12.83 -22.54
CA LYS A 152 -5.49 -12.56 -23.89
C LYS A 152 -6.30 -13.75 -24.42
N PHE A 153 -5.97 -14.96 -23.97
CA PHE A 153 -6.47 -16.24 -24.46
C PHE A 153 -7.58 -16.80 -23.57
N PHE A 154 -8.10 -16.04 -22.60
CA PHE A 154 -9.22 -16.49 -21.78
C PHE A 154 -10.50 -16.54 -22.63
N PRO A 155 -11.31 -17.61 -22.51
CA PRO A 155 -12.52 -17.79 -23.30
C PRO A 155 -13.57 -16.69 -23.01
N PRO A 156 -14.61 -16.56 -23.87
CA PRO A 156 -15.76 -15.72 -23.56
C PRO A 156 -16.42 -16.14 -22.24
N GLY A 157 -17.03 -15.20 -21.53
CA GLY A 157 -17.65 -15.42 -20.21
C GLY A 157 -16.66 -15.37 -19.03
N SER A 158 -15.35 -15.54 -19.27
CA SER A 158 -14.34 -15.47 -18.20
C SER A 158 -14.29 -14.12 -17.49
N ALA A 159 -14.58 -13.00 -18.17
CA ALA A 159 -14.63 -11.69 -17.49
C ALA A 159 -15.70 -11.62 -16.41
N PHE A 160 -16.90 -12.14 -16.70
CA PHE A 160 -18.00 -12.21 -15.77
C PHE A 160 -17.66 -13.13 -14.59
N GLU A 161 -17.22 -14.37 -14.86
CA GLU A 161 -16.83 -15.32 -13.80
C GLU A 161 -15.78 -14.73 -12.84
N ILE A 162 -14.74 -14.09 -13.40
CA ILE A 162 -13.66 -13.48 -12.63
C ILE A 162 -14.16 -12.28 -11.82
N TRP A 163 -15.04 -11.46 -12.41
CA TRP A 163 -15.65 -10.34 -11.70
C TRP A 163 -16.49 -10.85 -10.55
N SER A 164 -17.42 -11.77 -10.77
CA SER A 164 -18.31 -12.31 -9.73
C SER A 164 -17.53 -12.97 -8.59
N GLU A 165 -16.49 -13.77 -8.88
CA GLU A 165 -15.65 -14.39 -7.83
C GLU A 165 -14.99 -13.33 -6.94
N PHE A 166 -14.35 -12.33 -7.54
CA PHE A 166 -13.56 -11.35 -6.77
C PHE A 166 -14.38 -10.16 -6.27
N ARG A 167 -15.57 -9.93 -6.83
CA ARG A 167 -16.50 -8.89 -6.40
C ARG A 167 -16.94 -9.11 -4.96
N SER A 168 -17.15 -10.38 -4.57
CA SER A 168 -17.46 -10.79 -3.18
C SER A 168 -16.42 -10.28 -2.17
N LEU A 169 -15.13 -10.27 -2.56
CA LEU A 169 -14.05 -9.81 -1.69
C LEU A 169 -14.02 -8.29 -1.52
N LEU A 170 -14.64 -7.54 -2.44
CA LEU A 170 -14.66 -6.07 -2.50
C LEU A 170 -15.88 -5.47 -1.82
N GLU A 171 -16.84 -6.29 -1.41
CA GLU A 171 -18.10 -5.82 -0.86
C GLU A 171 -17.95 -5.08 0.47
N ASN A 172 -17.05 -5.54 1.36
CA ASN A 172 -16.65 -4.77 2.54
C ASN A 172 -15.32 -4.04 2.25
N PRO A 173 -15.34 -2.75 1.83
CA PRO A 173 -14.13 -1.99 1.50
C PRO A 173 -13.18 -1.85 2.70
N TRP A 174 -13.71 -1.98 3.91
CA TRP A 174 -12.95 -1.90 5.15
C TRP A 174 -12.37 -3.24 5.58
N HIS A 175 -12.50 -4.33 4.81
CA HIS A 175 -11.82 -5.58 5.12
C HIS A 175 -10.53 -5.74 4.31
N ASN A 176 -9.48 -6.34 4.88
CA ASN A 176 -8.19 -6.49 4.19
C ASN A 176 -8.28 -7.36 2.91
N SER A 177 -9.31 -8.20 2.81
CA SER A 177 -9.63 -8.97 1.60
C SER A 177 -9.95 -8.08 0.40
N SER A 178 -10.47 -6.86 0.60
CA SER A 178 -10.76 -5.94 -0.50
C SER A 178 -9.49 -5.59 -1.26
N PHE A 179 -8.39 -5.33 -0.56
CA PHE A 179 -7.10 -5.08 -1.22
C PHE A 179 -6.59 -6.29 -2.00
N GLU A 180 -6.82 -7.52 -1.50
CA GLU A 180 -6.50 -8.74 -2.24
C GLU A 180 -7.41 -8.89 -3.47
N GLY A 181 -8.72 -8.68 -3.32
CA GLY A 181 -9.72 -8.72 -4.37
C GLY A 181 -9.39 -7.76 -5.52
N SER A 182 -9.06 -6.51 -5.22
CA SER A 182 -8.69 -5.51 -6.24
C SER A 182 -7.38 -5.89 -6.96
N GLY A 183 -6.43 -6.48 -6.22
CA GLY A 183 -5.22 -7.07 -6.78
C GLY A 183 -5.51 -8.22 -7.75
N PHE A 184 -6.42 -9.12 -7.39
CA PHE A 184 -6.85 -10.24 -8.24
C PHE A 184 -7.61 -9.78 -9.48
N VAL A 185 -8.55 -8.84 -9.34
CA VAL A 185 -9.25 -8.21 -10.46
C VAL A 185 -8.26 -7.61 -11.45
N ARG A 186 -7.26 -6.86 -10.96
CA ARG A 186 -6.21 -6.31 -11.82
C ARG A 186 -5.39 -7.39 -12.53
N LEU A 187 -5.09 -8.48 -11.85
CA LEU A 187 -4.26 -9.55 -12.38
C LEU A 187 -5.02 -10.37 -13.44
N PHE A 188 -6.23 -10.83 -13.13
CA PHE A 188 -6.97 -11.82 -13.90
C PHE A 188 -7.96 -11.23 -14.90
N LEU A 189 -8.68 -10.14 -14.57
CA LEU A 189 -9.80 -9.64 -15.39
C LEU A 189 -9.37 -9.42 -16.85
N PRO A 190 -9.85 -10.24 -17.82
CA PRO A 190 -9.45 -10.16 -19.21
C PRO A 190 -10.05 -8.93 -19.86
N THR A 191 -9.33 -8.41 -20.87
CA THR A 191 -9.75 -7.23 -21.66
C THR A 191 -9.54 -7.55 -23.14
N ASN A 192 -9.77 -8.80 -23.53
CA ASN A 192 -9.67 -9.29 -24.91
C ASN A 192 -11.01 -9.07 -25.65
N LEU A 193 -10.98 -9.25 -26.97
CA LEU A 193 -12.18 -9.06 -27.81
C LEU A 193 -13.31 -10.02 -27.42
N ASP A 194 -12.98 -11.28 -27.10
CA ASP A 194 -13.95 -12.32 -26.68
C ASP A 194 -14.78 -11.96 -25.42
N ASN A 195 -14.37 -10.97 -24.63
CA ASN A 195 -15.06 -10.55 -23.42
C ASN A 195 -15.46 -9.06 -23.44
N GLN A 196 -15.58 -8.47 -24.63
CA GLN A 196 -15.92 -7.06 -24.77
C GLN A 196 -17.29 -6.70 -24.18
N ASP A 197 -18.29 -7.57 -24.38
CA ASP A 197 -19.69 -7.31 -24.01
C ASP A 197 -19.91 -7.15 -22.50
N PHE A 198 -18.98 -7.64 -21.68
CA PHE A 198 -19.01 -7.47 -20.23
C PHE A 198 -18.81 -6.01 -19.79
N PHE A 199 -18.06 -5.21 -20.55
CA PHE A 199 -17.69 -3.84 -20.17
C PHE A 199 -18.78 -2.83 -20.56
N SER A 200 -19.94 -2.96 -19.91
CA SER A 200 -21.10 -2.09 -20.10
C SER A 200 -20.97 -0.76 -19.34
N HIS A 201 -21.86 0.19 -19.65
CA HIS A 201 -21.96 1.46 -18.94
C HIS A 201 -22.29 1.27 -17.44
N ASP A 202 -23.09 0.26 -17.10
CA ASP A 202 -23.42 -0.07 -15.71
C ASP A 202 -22.22 -0.64 -14.96
N TRP A 203 -21.42 -1.48 -15.62
CA TRP A 203 -20.16 -1.94 -15.04
C TRP A 203 -19.22 -0.76 -14.77
N ILE A 204 -19.14 0.23 -15.66
CA ILE A 204 -18.30 1.43 -15.44
C ILE A 204 -18.80 2.24 -14.23
N LYS A 205 -20.12 2.39 -14.05
CA LYS A 205 -20.70 3.06 -12.88
C LYS A 205 -20.35 2.31 -11.59
N GLU A 206 -20.55 1.00 -11.56
CA GLU A 206 -20.18 0.15 -10.41
C GLU A 206 -18.69 0.24 -10.12
N PHE A 207 -17.86 0.20 -11.17
CA PHE A 207 -16.41 0.32 -11.07
C PHE A 207 -15.98 1.63 -10.40
N PHE A 208 -16.59 2.76 -10.75
CA PHE A 208 -16.28 4.04 -10.08
C PHE A 208 -16.77 4.08 -8.63
N ARG A 209 -17.95 3.51 -8.32
CA ARG A 209 -18.43 3.38 -6.94
C ARG A 209 -17.45 2.59 -6.07
N LEU A 210 -16.93 1.47 -6.57
CA LEU A 210 -15.90 0.67 -5.89
C LEU A 210 -14.54 1.37 -5.82
N TRP A 211 -14.20 2.20 -6.80
CA TRP A 211 -12.99 3.00 -6.70
C TRP A 211 -13.11 3.98 -5.52
N ASP A 212 -14.25 4.66 -5.38
CA ASP A 212 -14.46 5.68 -4.36
C ASP A 212 -14.70 5.14 -2.94
N SER A 213 -14.89 3.82 -2.80
CA SER A 213 -15.21 3.18 -1.51
C SER A 213 -14.05 3.20 -0.50
N ILE A 214 -12.80 3.37 -0.95
CA ILE A 214 -11.63 3.52 -0.07
C ILE A 214 -10.91 4.81 -0.45
N PRO A 215 -11.09 5.90 0.33
CA PRO A 215 -10.36 7.14 0.10
C PRO A 215 -8.88 7.00 0.49
N ASN A 216 -8.06 7.94 0.06
CA ASN A 216 -6.71 8.15 0.60
C ASN A 216 -5.75 6.93 0.54
N CYS A 217 -5.94 6.03 -0.44
CA CYS A 217 -5.13 4.82 -0.61
C CYS A 217 -4.49 4.73 -2.00
N GLN A 218 -3.20 5.02 -2.10
CA GLN A 218 -2.46 4.97 -3.38
C GLN A 218 -2.42 3.56 -4.00
N PHE A 219 -2.34 2.51 -3.17
CA PHE A 219 -2.38 1.12 -3.66
C PHE A 219 -3.71 0.79 -4.31
N TRP A 220 -4.82 1.16 -3.66
CA TRP A 220 -6.19 0.98 -4.17
C TRP A 220 -6.37 1.69 -5.51
N ASN A 221 -6.04 2.98 -5.53
CA ASN A 221 -6.06 3.83 -6.73
C ASN A 221 -5.25 3.20 -7.87
N SER A 222 -4.07 2.67 -7.57
CA SER A 222 -3.21 2.04 -8.57
C SER A 222 -3.79 0.75 -9.16
N GLN A 223 -4.57 -0.03 -8.39
CA GLN A 223 -5.20 -1.24 -8.92
C GLN A 223 -6.26 -0.88 -9.95
N TRP A 224 -7.15 0.05 -9.60
CA TRP A 224 -8.25 0.49 -10.45
C TRP A 224 -7.77 1.26 -11.68
N ALA A 225 -6.81 2.18 -11.52
CA ALA A 225 -6.19 2.86 -12.65
C ALA A 225 -5.59 1.87 -13.66
N ALA A 226 -4.97 0.78 -13.21
CA ALA A 226 -4.42 -0.24 -14.09
C ALA A 226 -5.49 -1.10 -14.80
N VAL A 227 -6.67 -1.28 -14.21
CA VAL A 227 -7.82 -1.95 -14.85
C VAL A 227 -8.39 -1.03 -15.93
N ILE A 228 -8.76 0.21 -15.57
CA ILE A 228 -9.39 1.15 -16.51
C ILE A 228 -8.47 1.46 -17.70
N ALA A 229 -7.17 1.63 -17.47
CA ALA A 229 -6.20 1.85 -18.54
C ALA A 229 -6.11 0.68 -19.54
N ARG A 230 -6.54 -0.53 -19.16
CA ARG A 230 -6.63 -1.68 -20.08
C ARG A 230 -7.93 -1.66 -20.86
N VAL A 231 -9.04 -1.36 -20.21
CA VAL A 231 -10.37 -1.20 -20.83
C VAL A 231 -10.29 -0.10 -21.89
N VAL A 232 -9.88 1.11 -21.52
CA VAL A 232 -9.69 2.27 -22.40
C VAL A 232 -8.82 1.94 -23.62
N LYS A 233 -7.73 1.19 -23.43
CA LYS A 233 -6.82 0.84 -24.52
C LYS A 233 -7.45 -0.13 -25.54
N ASN A 234 -8.28 -1.06 -25.08
CA ASN A 234 -8.72 -2.19 -25.89
C ASN A 234 -10.13 -1.98 -26.47
N TYR A 235 -10.99 -1.23 -25.80
CA TYR A 235 -12.39 -1.01 -26.21
C TYR A 235 -12.59 0.44 -26.64
N LYS A 236 -12.48 0.65 -27.96
CA LYS A 236 -12.59 1.99 -28.52
C LYS A 236 -14.04 2.48 -28.70
N LEU A 237 -15.01 1.57 -28.75
CA LEU A 237 -16.43 1.87 -28.97
C LEU A 237 -17.14 2.45 -27.74
N ILE A 238 -16.55 2.31 -26.54
CA ILE A 238 -17.09 2.93 -25.33
C ILE A 238 -16.90 4.44 -25.44
N ASP A 239 -17.98 5.19 -25.26
CA ASP A 239 -17.92 6.64 -25.08
C ASP A 239 -17.40 6.97 -23.68
N TRP A 240 -16.24 7.63 -23.65
CA TRP A 240 -15.58 8.03 -22.41
C TRP A 240 -15.85 9.49 -22.04
N GLU A 241 -16.48 10.29 -22.91
CA GLU A 241 -16.61 11.74 -22.73
C GLU A 241 -17.26 12.10 -21.39
N CYS A 242 -18.36 11.43 -21.02
CA CYS A 242 -19.04 11.66 -19.74
C CYS A 242 -18.21 11.30 -18.50
N TYR A 243 -17.14 10.51 -18.67
CA TYR A 243 -16.28 10.05 -17.58
C TYR A 243 -14.92 10.77 -17.53
N LEU A 244 -14.57 11.57 -18.53
CA LEU A 244 -13.29 12.28 -18.57
C LEU A 244 -13.08 13.18 -17.34
N PRO A 245 -14.05 14.04 -16.93
CA PRO A 245 -13.91 14.86 -15.73
C PRO A 245 -13.52 14.05 -14.49
N THR A 246 -14.26 12.96 -14.28
CA THR A 246 -14.16 12.05 -13.14
C THR A 246 -12.81 11.30 -13.15
N LEU A 247 -12.33 10.88 -14.33
CA LEU A 247 -11.02 10.24 -14.49
C LEU A 247 -9.86 11.20 -14.25
N PHE A 248 -9.88 12.38 -14.88
CA PHE A 248 -8.81 13.36 -14.76
C PHE A 248 -8.70 13.94 -13.35
N THR A 249 -9.81 14.14 -12.65
CA THR A 249 -9.82 14.46 -11.21
C THR A 249 -9.08 13.41 -10.39
N ARG A 250 -9.35 12.10 -10.60
CA ARG A 250 -8.62 11.05 -9.88
C ARG A 250 -7.14 11.04 -10.26
N TYR A 251 -6.81 11.17 -11.55
CA TYR A 251 -5.42 11.19 -12.02
C TYR A 251 -4.61 12.32 -11.40
N LEU A 252 -5.17 13.52 -11.32
CA LEU A 252 -4.53 14.67 -10.67
C LEU A 252 -4.21 14.37 -9.20
N ASN A 253 -5.21 13.90 -8.44
CA ASN A 253 -5.07 13.63 -7.01
C ASN A 253 -4.11 12.47 -6.70
N MET A 254 -3.94 11.52 -7.63
CA MET A 254 -3.03 10.37 -7.49
C MET A 254 -1.53 10.72 -7.57
N PHE A 255 -1.17 11.94 -7.98
CA PHE A 255 0.22 12.41 -7.97
C PHE A 255 0.68 12.93 -6.60
N GLU A 256 -0.25 13.18 -5.67
CA GLU A 256 0.05 13.61 -4.29
C GLU A 256 0.98 14.82 -4.21
N VAL A 257 0.78 15.79 -5.11
CA VAL A 257 1.53 17.06 -5.08
C VAL A 257 1.00 17.98 -3.98
N PRO A 258 1.86 18.79 -3.33
CA PRO A 258 1.43 19.73 -2.32
C PRO A 258 0.66 20.86 -2.99
N VAL A 259 -0.56 21.07 -2.53
CA VAL A 259 -1.37 22.22 -2.91
C VAL A 259 -1.38 23.12 -1.69
N ALA A 260 -1.23 24.43 -1.89
CA ALA A 260 -1.28 25.39 -0.81
C ALA A 260 -0.13 25.22 0.21
N ASN A 261 -0.38 25.59 1.47
CA ASN A 261 0.53 25.35 2.60
C ASN A 261 0.42 23.90 3.13
N GLY A 262 -0.33 23.03 2.42
CA GLY A 262 -0.59 21.65 2.83
C GLY A 262 0.53 20.70 2.41
N GLY A 263 0.71 19.62 3.19
CA GLY A 263 1.68 18.56 2.87
C GLY A 263 1.31 17.79 1.59
N GLY A 264 2.31 17.31 0.86
CA GLY A 264 2.15 16.47 -0.35
C GLY A 264 1.89 14.99 -0.06
N SER A 265 1.04 14.69 0.92
CA SER A 265 0.64 13.32 1.28
C SER A 265 -0.64 13.34 2.09
N TYR A 266 -1.42 12.25 2.01
CA TYR A 266 -2.58 12.06 2.88
C TYR A 266 -2.16 12.15 4.36
N PRO A 267 -2.86 12.94 5.20
CA PRO A 267 -2.55 13.04 6.63
C PRO A 267 -2.69 11.67 7.32
N PHE A 268 -3.68 10.88 6.88
CA PHE A 268 -3.91 9.51 7.32
C PHE A 268 -3.99 8.60 6.10
N SER A 269 -2.84 8.08 5.65
CA SER A 269 -2.81 7.10 4.57
C SER A 269 -3.34 5.75 5.04
N VAL A 270 -4.24 5.16 4.25
CA VAL A 270 -4.74 3.81 4.53
C VAL A 270 -3.61 2.79 4.36
N ASP A 271 -3.26 2.13 5.47
CA ASP A 271 -2.24 1.10 5.48
C ASP A 271 -2.71 -0.17 4.77
N VAL A 272 -1.92 -0.60 3.79
CA VAL A 272 -2.15 -1.85 3.07
C VAL A 272 -1.45 -2.99 3.80
N PRO A 273 -2.12 -4.15 3.96
CA PRO A 273 -1.47 -5.33 4.52
C PRO A 273 -0.15 -5.64 3.83
N ARG A 274 0.89 -5.94 4.62
CA ARG A 274 2.26 -6.15 4.12
C ARG A 274 2.30 -7.22 3.01
N ASN A 275 1.51 -8.27 3.15
CA ASN A 275 1.42 -9.36 2.18
C ASN A 275 0.78 -8.91 0.88
N THR A 276 -0.36 -8.22 0.96
CA THR A 276 -1.04 -7.65 -0.20
C THR A 276 -0.13 -6.69 -0.97
N ARG A 277 0.60 -5.83 -0.27
CA ARG A 277 1.60 -4.92 -0.87
C ARG A 277 2.72 -5.68 -1.58
N PHE A 278 3.15 -6.81 -1.03
CA PHE A 278 4.17 -7.66 -1.66
C PHE A 278 3.61 -8.41 -2.89
N LEU A 279 2.47 -9.07 -2.72
CA LEU A 279 1.81 -9.92 -3.73
C LEU A 279 1.35 -9.09 -4.93
N PHE A 280 0.72 -7.95 -4.70
CA PHE A 280 0.28 -7.08 -5.77
C PHE A 280 1.18 -5.86 -5.90
N SER A 281 2.48 -6.04 -5.57
CA SER A 281 3.48 -4.99 -5.67
C SER A 281 3.46 -4.38 -7.07
N ASN A 282 3.27 -3.07 -7.12
CA ASN A 282 3.51 -2.35 -8.35
C ASN A 282 5.03 -2.31 -8.54
N LYS A 283 5.55 -3.01 -9.55
CA LYS A 283 6.97 -2.88 -9.94
C LYS A 283 7.40 -1.42 -10.15
N THR A 284 6.43 -0.55 -10.45
CA THR A 284 6.53 0.91 -10.38
C THR A 284 5.69 1.36 -9.19
N VAL A 285 6.28 1.86 -8.10
CA VAL A 285 5.55 2.30 -6.89
C VAL A 285 4.37 3.25 -7.21
N THR A 286 4.44 3.93 -8.36
CA THR A 286 3.50 4.93 -8.87
C THR A 286 2.42 4.39 -9.85
N PRO A 287 1.20 4.99 -9.84
CA PRO A 287 0.16 4.77 -10.85
C PRO A 287 0.45 5.40 -12.22
N ALA A 288 1.52 6.19 -12.35
CA ALA A 288 1.87 6.98 -13.54
C ALA A 288 1.77 6.22 -14.87
N LYS A 289 2.19 4.95 -14.90
CA LYS A 289 2.11 4.11 -16.11
C LYS A 289 0.67 3.89 -16.57
N ALA A 290 -0.24 3.69 -15.63
CA ALA A 290 -1.64 3.46 -15.93
C ALA A 290 -2.30 4.76 -16.40
N ILE A 291 -2.04 5.87 -15.70
CA ILE A 291 -2.52 7.21 -16.04
C ILE A 291 -2.08 7.60 -17.46
N ALA A 292 -0.77 7.54 -17.74
CA ALA A 292 -0.21 7.84 -19.06
C ALA A 292 -0.83 6.97 -20.16
N LYS A 293 -1.05 5.69 -19.86
CA LYS A 293 -1.68 4.76 -20.80
C LYS A 293 -3.15 5.11 -21.06
N SER A 294 -3.92 5.47 -20.04
CA SER A 294 -5.30 5.92 -20.24
C SER A 294 -5.32 7.17 -21.11
N ILE A 295 -4.62 8.23 -20.71
CA ILE A 295 -4.58 9.51 -21.41
C ILE A 295 -4.23 9.30 -22.88
N VAL A 296 -3.10 8.64 -23.18
CA VAL A 296 -2.66 8.42 -24.55
C VAL A 296 -3.65 7.63 -25.39
N ASN A 297 -4.46 6.73 -24.83
CA ASN A 297 -5.48 5.99 -25.60
C ASN A 297 -6.86 6.68 -25.61
N LEU A 298 -7.08 7.69 -24.78
CA LEU A 298 -8.28 8.56 -24.81
C LEU A 298 -8.17 9.67 -25.86
N LEU A 299 -6.95 10.12 -26.19
CA LEU A 299 -6.75 11.15 -27.23
C LEU A 299 -7.34 10.69 -28.58
N ARG A 300 -8.26 11.47 -29.15
CA ARG A 300 -8.87 11.23 -30.47
C ARG A 300 -9.18 12.58 -31.13
N PRO A 301 -9.22 12.64 -32.48
CA PRO A 301 -9.72 13.83 -33.17
C PRO A 301 -11.11 14.21 -32.63
N GLY A 302 -11.32 15.50 -32.31
CA GLY A 302 -12.60 16.02 -31.81
C GLY A 302 -12.97 15.70 -30.36
N SER A 303 -12.16 14.91 -29.63
CA SER A 303 -12.45 14.58 -28.23
C SER A 303 -12.02 15.68 -27.25
N SER A 304 -12.80 15.88 -26.19
CA SER A 304 -12.43 16.83 -25.12
C SER A 304 -11.22 16.37 -24.28
N ALA A 305 -10.76 15.13 -24.47
CA ALA A 305 -9.59 14.57 -23.80
C ALA A 305 -8.29 15.37 -24.02
N GLN A 306 -8.16 16.08 -25.15
CA GLN A 306 -7.02 16.96 -25.41
C GLN A 306 -6.99 18.14 -24.42
N GLN A 307 -8.12 18.82 -24.24
CA GLN A 307 -8.26 19.95 -23.32
C GLN A 307 -8.01 19.50 -21.87
N HIS A 308 -8.57 18.36 -21.48
CA HIS A 308 -8.33 17.78 -20.16
C HIS A 308 -6.85 17.40 -19.93
N PHE A 309 -6.17 16.88 -20.96
CA PHE A 309 -4.76 16.55 -20.89
C PHE A 309 -3.87 17.80 -20.75
N GLU A 310 -4.11 18.83 -21.55
CA GLU A 310 -3.40 20.10 -21.41
C GLU A 310 -3.62 20.71 -20.03
N LYS A 311 -4.87 20.74 -19.55
CA LYS A 311 -5.19 21.24 -18.22
C LYS A 311 -4.46 20.46 -17.11
N LEU A 312 -4.39 19.13 -17.21
CA LEU A 312 -3.63 18.30 -16.28
C LEU A 312 -2.13 18.65 -16.30
N VAL A 313 -1.56 18.87 -17.49
CA VAL A 313 -0.15 19.22 -17.65
C VAL A 313 0.13 20.61 -17.07
N ASN A 314 -0.71 21.60 -17.34
CA ASN A 314 -0.57 22.95 -16.78
C ASN A 314 -0.60 22.93 -15.24
N LEU A 315 -1.46 22.09 -14.64
CA LEU A 315 -1.53 21.91 -13.18
C LEU A 315 -0.31 21.21 -12.57
N LEU A 316 0.44 20.44 -13.37
CA LEU A 316 1.59 19.65 -12.92
C LEU A 316 2.95 20.28 -13.28
N GLU A 317 2.99 21.17 -14.27
CA GLU A 317 4.20 21.76 -14.84
C GLU A 317 5.11 22.39 -13.78
N GLN A 318 4.53 23.16 -12.84
CA GLN A 318 5.29 23.83 -11.77
C GLN A 318 6.11 22.87 -10.90
N TYR A 319 5.70 21.60 -10.79
CA TYR A 319 6.40 20.59 -9.97
C TYR A 319 7.56 19.91 -10.72
N TYR A 320 7.73 20.17 -12.02
CA TYR A 320 8.92 19.80 -12.78
C TYR A 320 10.04 20.83 -12.66
N HIS A 321 9.76 22.02 -12.12
CA HIS A 321 10.77 23.06 -11.92
C HIS A 321 11.88 22.56 -10.96
N PRO A 322 13.17 22.82 -11.22
CA PRO A 322 14.29 22.31 -10.42
C PRO A 322 14.23 22.68 -8.93
N SER A 323 13.63 23.83 -8.62
CA SER A 323 13.46 24.34 -7.25
C SER A 323 12.29 23.71 -6.49
N ASN A 324 11.38 23.01 -7.18
CA ASN A 324 10.14 22.44 -6.61
C ASN A 324 10.20 20.91 -6.48
N GLY A 325 11.41 20.32 -6.49
CA GLY A 325 11.60 18.89 -6.34
C GLY A 325 11.19 18.39 -4.95
N GLY A 326 10.44 17.28 -4.90
CA GLY A 326 9.98 16.67 -3.65
C GLY A 326 9.68 15.16 -3.80
N ARG A 327 8.84 14.62 -2.92
CA ARG A 327 8.46 13.19 -2.93
C ARG A 327 7.73 12.79 -4.23
N TRP A 328 6.99 13.72 -4.83
CA TRP A 328 6.25 13.54 -6.08
C TRP A 328 7.13 13.44 -7.32
N THR A 329 8.38 13.93 -7.29
CA THR A 329 9.27 13.99 -8.46
C THR A 329 9.45 12.64 -9.15
N TYR A 330 9.54 11.54 -8.39
CA TYR A 330 9.61 10.20 -8.97
C TYR A 330 8.34 9.80 -9.72
N ALA A 331 7.15 10.11 -9.19
CA ALA A 331 5.89 9.79 -9.86
C ALA A 331 5.74 10.61 -11.17
N LEU A 332 6.16 11.88 -11.14
CA LEU A 332 6.17 12.77 -12.30
C LEU A 332 7.19 12.34 -13.36
N GLU A 333 8.41 11.96 -12.98
CA GLU A 333 9.40 11.36 -13.89
C GLU A 333 8.81 10.15 -14.62
N ARG A 334 8.25 9.21 -13.87
CA ARG A 334 7.63 8.01 -14.47
C ARG A 334 6.45 8.35 -15.37
N PHE A 335 5.69 9.39 -15.05
CA PHE A 335 4.58 9.83 -15.89
C PHE A 335 5.06 10.32 -17.24
N LEU A 336 6.06 11.20 -17.29
CA LEU A 336 6.67 11.67 -18.53
C LEU A 336 7.22 10.50 -19.37
N LEU A 337 7.99 9.60 -18.73
CA LEU A 337 8.54 8.41 -19.39
C LEU A 337 7.45 7.56 -20.05
N TYR A 338 6.38 7.24 -19.30
CA TYR A 338 5.33 6.38 -19.80
C TYR A 338 4.39 7.06 -20.78
N LEU A 339 4.20 8.38 -20.71
CA LEU A 339 3.47 9.16 -21.71
C LEU A 339 4.13 8.99 -23.07
N VAL A 340 5.42 9.34 -23.17
CA VAL A 340 6.16 9.32 -24.44
C VAL A 340 6.29 7.90 -25.00
N ILE A 341 6.66 6.92 -24.16
CA ILE A 341 6.76 5.52 -24.60
C ILE A 341 5.41 4.97 -25.08
N THR A 342 4.31 5.30 -24.40
CA THR A 342 2.99 4.79 -24.79
C THR A 342 2.49 5.47 -26.06
N PHE A 343 2.77 6.76 -26.22
CA PHE A 343 2.44 7.54 -27.41
C PHE A 343 3.18 7.00 -28.65
N GLN A 344 4.49 6.83 -28.55
CA GLN A 344 5.31 6.21 -29.61
C GLN A 344 4.77 4.83 -30.01
N LYS A 345 4.42 3.98 -29.03
CA LYS A 345 3.84 2.65 -29.28
C LYS A 345 2.44 2.70 -29.88
N ARG A 346 1.67 3.77 -29.67
CA ARG A 346 0.38 3.97 -30.33
C ARG A 346 0.61 4.35 -31.79
N LEU A 347 1.43 5.37 -32.05
CA LEU A 347 1.75 5.81 -33.40
C LEU A 347 2.32 4.69 -34.27
N GLN A 348 3.29 3.92 -33.76
CA GLN A 348 3.85 2.79 -34.50
C GLN A 348 2.78 1.73 -34.86
N ARG A 349 1.80 1.50 -33.97
CA ARG A 349 0.72 0.54 -34.23
C ARG A 349 -0.27 1.07 -35.27
N GLU A 350 -0.58 2.36 -35.21
CA GLU A 350 -1.48 3.01 -36.17
C GLU A 350 -0.85 3.04 -37.56
N GLN A 351 0.44 3.41 -37.66
CA GLN A 351 1.20 3.41 -38.91
C GLN A 351 1.27 2.04 -39.58
N LEU A 352 1.53 0.97 -38.82
CA LEU A 352 1.58 -0.40 -39.35
C LEU A 352 0.22 -0.95 -39.82
N ASN A 353 -0.88 -0.29 -39.46
CA ASN A 353 -2.23 -0.72 -39.82
C ASN A 353 -2.83 0.11 -40.98
N ILE A 354 -2.10 1.11 -41.50
CA ILE A 354 -2.57 1.97 -42.60
C ILE A 354 -2.83 1.15 -43.88
N ASP A 355 -2.11 0.05 -44.10
CA ASP A 355 -2.25 -0.84 -45.26
C ASP A 355 -3.52 -1.73 -45.25
N LYS A 356 -4.42 -1.56 -44.29
CA LYS A 356 -5.69 -2.33 -44.19
C LYS A 356 -6.92 -1.44 -44.36
N ASP A 357 -7.04 -0.77 -45.50
CA ASP A 357 -8.27 -0.19 -46.14
C ASP A 357 -9.37 0.48 -45.29
N ARG A 358 -9.13 0.78 -44.01
CA ARG A 358 -10.02 1.55 -43.14
C ARG A 358 -9.18 2.58 -42.40
N GLN A 359 -9.25 3.83 -42.86
CA GLN A 359 -8.92 4.96 -41.98
C GLN A 359 -9.95 4.95 -40.85
N ASP A 360 -9.62 4.32 -39.72
CA ASP A 360 -10.36 4.49 -38.47
C ASP A 360 -10.36 6.01 -38.18
N GLU A 361 -11.53 6.66 -38.12
CA GLU A 361 -11.71 8.09 -37.76
C GLU A 361 -11.07 8.47 -36.40
N GLN A 362 -10.53 7.49 -35.68
CA GLN A 362 -9.96 7.59 -34.34
C GLN A 362 -8.41 7.61 -34.31
N TYR A 363 -7.73 7.55 -35.47
CA TYR A 363 -6.25 7.60 -35.53
C TYR A 363 -5.73 9.02 -35.29
N LEU A 364 -4.51 9.13 -34.76
CA LEU A 364 -3.92 10.44 -34.46
C LEU A 364 -3.35 11.09 -35.74
N GLY A 365 -3.89 12.24 -36.11
CA GLY A 365 -3.45 13.04 -37.23
C GLY A 365 -2.22 13.89 -36.92
N ARG A 366 -1.89 14.83 -37.83
CA ARG A 366 -0.78 15.78 -37.62
C ARG A 366 -1.11 16.79 -36.51
N SER A 367 -2.32 17.32 -36.49
CA SER A 367 -2.81 18.25 -35.46
C SER A 367 -2.67 17.66 -34.06
N GLU A 368 -3.12 16.42 -33.83
CA GLU A 368 -3.09 15.77 -32.52
C GLU A 368 -1.64 15.48 -32.08
N ARG A 369 -0.75 15.12 -33.02
CA ARG A 369 0.67 14.90 -32.75
C ARG A 369 1.38 16.19 -32.36
N THR A 370 1.20 17.24 -33.15
CA THR A 370 1.73 18.57 -32.86
C THR A 370 1.23 19.09 -31.50
N PHE A 371 -0.06 18.92 -31.21
CA PHE A 371 -0.65 19.27 -29.91
C PHE A 371 0.01 18.52 -28.75
N PHE A 372 0.10 17.19 -28.85
CA PHE A 372 0.71 16.36 -27.80
C PHE A 372 2.16 16.77 -27.52
N VAL A 373 2.96 16.99 -28.57
CA VAL A 373 4.36 17.41 -28.41
C VAL A 373 4.45 18.79 -27.76
N LYS A 374 3.64 19.76 -28.19
CA LYS A 374 3.61 21.10 -27.56
C LYS A 374 3.30 21.04 -26.07
N VAL A 375 2.30 20.26 -25.68
CA VAL A 375 1.90 20.10 -24.28
C VAL A 375 3.02 19.41 -23.48
N VAL A 376 3.61 18.33 -23.99
CA VAL A 376 4.68 17.59 -23.27
C VAL A 376 5.98 18.39 -23.18
N LEU A 377 6.26 19.27 -24.15
CA LEU A 377 7.44 20.15 -24.11
C LEU A 377 7.44 21.08 -22.89
N LYS A 378 6.27 21.49 -22.37
CA LYS A 378 6.16 22.26 -21.12
C LYS A 378 6.82 21.53 -19.94
N LEU A 379 6.61 20.22 -19.84
CA LEU A 379 7.22 19.38 -18.78
C LEU A 379 8.71 19.16 -19.01
N ILE A 380 9.12 18.95 -20.27
CA ILE A 380 10.52 18.73 -20.67
C ILE A 380 11.36 19.97 -20.38
N ASP A 381 10.86 21.17 -20.70
CA ASP A 381 11.60 22.42 -20.53
C ASP A 381 11.96 22.70 -19.08
N ARG A 382 11.04 22.40 -18.16
CA ARG A 382 11.31 22.52 -16.71
C ARG A 382 12.16 21.36 -16.18
N GLY A 383 11.85 20.14 -16.61
CA GLY A 383 12.47 18.93 -16.07
C GLY A 383 13.94 18.71 -16.47
N GLN A 384 14.40 19.26 -17.59
CA GLN A 384 15.78 19.07 -18.08
C GLN A 384 16.83 19.58 -17.10
N TYR A 385 16.48 20.59 -16.30
CA TYR A 385 17.33 21.22 -15.29
C TYR A 385 17.16 20.60 -13.89
N SER A 386 16.41 19.50 -13.77
CA SER A 386 16.11 18.90 -12.47
C SER A 386 17.37 18.48 -11.74
N LYS A 387 17.41 18.75 -10.42
CA LYS A 387 18.44 18.23 -9.50
C LYS A 387 18.37 16.70 -9.34
N ASN A 388 17.30 16.05 -9.80
CA ASN A 388 17.14 14.61 -9.76
C ASN A 388 17.65 13.97 -11.06
N GLU A 389 18.75 13.19 -10.95
CA GLU A 389 19.41 12.51 -12.08
C GLU A 389 18.45 11.63 -12.90
N HIS A 390 17.48 10.96 -12.26
CA HIS A 390 16.52 10.13 -12.99
C HIS A 390 15.52 10.95 -13.82
N LEU A 391 15.08 12.12 -13.32
CA LEU A 391 14.18 12.99 -14.06
C LEU A 391 14.90 13.62 -15.25
N SER A 392 16.12 14.12 -15.08
CA SER A 392 16.89 14.70 -16.18
C SER A 392 17.24 13.66 -17.26
N GLU A 393 17.66 12.44 -16.90
CA GLU A 393 17.86 11.32 -17.83
C GLU A 393 16.57 10.99 -18.61
N THR A 394 15.44 10.97 -17.91
CA THR A 394 14.13 10.68 -18.53
C THR A 394 13.72 11.77 -19.49
N VAL A 395 13.96 13.03 -19.16
CA VAL A 395 13.70 14.16 -20.04
C VAL A 395 14.54 14.06 -21.31
N ALA A 396 15.84 13.78 -21.19
CA ALA A 396 16.70 13.58 -22.37
C ALA A 396 16.19 12.44 -23.28
N ALA A 397 15.82 11.30 -22.68
CA ALA A 397 15.25 10.18 -23.42
C ALA A 397 13.89 10.53 -24.08
N ALA A 398 13.02 11.25 -23.37
CA ALA A 398 11.73 11.71 -23.87
C ALA A 398 11.91 12.65 -25.08
N THR A 399 12.78 13.65 -24.95
CA THR A 399 13.12 14.60 -26.01
C THR A 399 13.67 13.90 -27.25
N SER A 400 14.56 12.91 -27.06
CA SER A 400 15.09 12.09 -28.16
C SER A 400 14.00 11.31 -28.89
N ILE A 401 13.02 10.75 -28.19
CA ILE A 401 11.91 10.05 -28.85
C ILE A 401 11.01 11.03 -29.61
N LEU A 402 10.69 12.19 -29.01
CA LEU A 402 9.80 13.17 -29.61
C LEU A 402 10.41 13.89 -30.82
N SER A 403 11.75 13.98 -30.94
CA SER A 403 12.39 14.54 -32.13
C SER A 403 12.15 13.73 -33.39
N TYR A 404 11.91 12.41 -33.27
CA TYR A 404 11.45 11.59 -34.39
C TYR A 404 9.96 11.79 -34.72
N VAL A 405 9.17 12.31 -33.78
CA VAL A 405 7.72 12.49 -33.95
C VAL A 405 7.40 13.85 -34.57
N GLU A 406 7.93 14.95 -34.02
CA GLU A 406 7.77 16.32 -34.52
C GLU A 406 9.12 17.08 -34.46
N PRO A 407 10.04 16.82 -35.41
CA PRO A 407 11.39 17.38 -35.40
C PRO A 407 11.42 18.91 -35.46
N THR A 408 10.45 19.52 -36.16
CA THR A 408 10.35 20.97 -36.35
C THR A 408 10.14 21.74 -35.04
N LEU A 409 9.59 21.09 -34.01
CA LEU A 409 9.42 21.69 -32.69
C LEU A 409 10.57 21.34 -31.74
N VAL A 410 11.04 20.10 -31.79
CA VAL A 410 11.95 19.57 -30.76
C VAL A 410 13.42 19.89 -31.05
N LEU A 411 13.86 19.85 -32.32
CA LEU A 411 15.27 20.10 -32.65
C LEU A 411 15.72 21.56 -32.36
N PRO A 412 14.94 22.60 -32.73
CA PRO A 412 15.30 23.97 -32.35
C PRO A 412 15.33 24.17 -30.84
N PHE A 413 14.40 23.53 -30.12
CA PHE A 413 14.35 23.53 -28.66
C PHE A 413 15.60 22.92 -28.02
N VAL A 414 16.09 21.79 -28.53
CA VAL A 414 17.32 21.16 -28.00
C VAL A 414 18.56 21.97 -28.35
N ALA A 415 18.64 22.50 -29.57
CA ALA A 415 19.80 23.26 -30.03
C ALA A 415 20.06 24.49 -29.15
N SER A 416 19.01 25.24 -28.80
CA SER A 416 19.15 26.39 -27.91
C SER A 416 19.63 25.99 -26.51
N ARG A 417 19.12 24.88 -25.96
CA ARG A 417 19.43 24.39 -24.61
C ARG A 417 20.83 23.75 -24.50
N PHE A 418 21.28 23.05 -25.53
CA PHE A 418 22.60 22.41 -25.58
C PHE A 418 23.74 23.44 -25.62
N GLN A 419 23.55 24.56 -26.32
CA GLN A 419 24.51 25.66 -26.35
C GLN A 419 24.80 26.25 -24.95
N MET A 420 23.87 26.07 -23.99
CA MET A 420 24.03 26.52 -22.60
C MET A 420 24.73 25.52 -21.67
N ALA A 421 24.98 24.27 -22.07
CA ALA A 421 25.34 23.17 -21.14
C ALA A 421 26.80 22.67 -21.23
N LEU A 422 27.63 23.20 -22.12
CA LEU A 422 28.94 22.66 -22.53
C LEU A 422 30.12 22.82 -21.55
N GLU A 423 29.90 23.01 -20.24
CA GLU A 423 30.96 23.46 -19.31
C GLU A 423 31.30 22.56 -18.10
N THR A 424 30.93 21.27 -18.03
CA THR A 424 31.43 20.40 -16.93
C THR A 424 31.44 18.90 -17.24
N ASP A 425 32.49 18.19 -16.82
CA ASP A 425 32.61 16.73 -16.92
C ASP A 425 33.32 16.11 -15.71
N ASN A 426 32.83 14.95 -15.24
CA ASN A 426 33.65 13.79 -14.83
C ASN A 426 32.82 12.65 -14.20
N ARG A 427 33.13 11.39 -14.55
CA ARG A 427 32.94 10.22 -13.66
C ARG A 427 33.87 9.03 -14.01
N LYS A 428 34.38 8.38 -12.96
CA LYS A 428 35.22 7.16 -12.99
C LYS A 428 34.39 5.88 -13.13
N CYS A 429 34.82 4.95 -13.99
CA CYS A 429 34.19 3.62 -14.14
C CYS A 429 35.19 2.50 -14.51
N VAL A 430 36.08 2.11 -13.60
CA VAL A 430 37.05 1.01 -13.86
C VAL A 430 36.94 -0.17 -12.88
N LEU A 431 36.34 0.00 -11.70
CA LEU A 431 36.26 -1.08 -10.70
C LEU A 431 35.12 -2.11 -10.90
N LEU A 432 34.13 -1.84 -11.76
CA LEU A 432 32.95 -2.69 -11.92
C LEU A 432 33.12 -3.85 -12.95
N LEU A 433 34.24 -3.91 -13.65
CA LEU A 433 34.45 -4.77 -14.83
C LEU A 433 35.05 -6.16 -14.49
N ALA A 434 35.93 -6.26 -13.48
CA ALA A 434 36.65 -7.50 -13.17
C ALA A 434 35.76 -8.63 -12.59
N GLY A 435 34.84 -8.31 -11.69
CA GLY A 435 33.94 -9.31 -11.08
C GLY A 435 32.92 -9.93 -12.04
N LYS A 436 32.64 -9.26 -13.16
CA LYS A 436 31.69 -9.76 -14.19
C LYS A 436 32.28 -10.88 -15.05
N SER A 437 33.62 -11.00 -15.12
CA SER A 437 34.31 -11.93 -16.00
C SER A 437 34.34 -13.36 -15.45
N LEU A 438 34.61 -13.55 -14.16
CA LEU A 438 34.65 -14.87 -13.52
C LEU A 438 33.27 -15.56 -13.50
N LEU A 439 32.20 -14.78 -13.29
CA LEU A 439 30.81 -15.28 -13.28
C LEU A 439 30.37 -15.84 -14.65
N LYS A 440 30.95 -15.34 -15.75
CA LYS A 440 30.65 -15.83 -17.10
C LYS A 440 31.24 -17.22 -17.36
N MET A 441 32.38 -17.56 -16.74
CA MET A 441 33.03 -18.87 -16.90
C MET A 441 32.27 -19.99 -16.17
N ILE A 442 31.85 -19.77 -14.92
CA ILE A 442 31.13 -20.77 -14.11
C ILE A 442 29.75 -21.13 -14.72
N LYS A 443 29.09 -20.19 -15.40
CA LYS A 443 27.83 -20.46 -16.11
C LYS A 443 27.97 -21.39 -17.31
N ARG A 444 29.18 -21.54 -17.86
CA ARG A 444 29.43 -22.28 -19.10
C ARG A 444 29.73 -23.77 -18.87
N TRP A 445 30.11 -24.17 -17.65
CA TRP A 445 30.55 -25.54 -17.32
C TRP A 445 29.96 -26.07 -15.99
N PRO A 446 28.72 -26.60 -15.98
CA PRO A 446 28.04 -27.03 -14.76
C PRO A 446 28.68 -28.22 -14.02
N SER A 447 29.36 -29.13 -14.73
CA SER A 447 30.03 -30.31 -14.13
C SER A 447 31.23 -29.93 -13.23
N MET A 448 31.81 -28.75 -13.44
CA MET A 448 32.86 -28.21 -12.57
C MET A 448 32.31 -27.71 -11.23
N ILE A 449 31.01 -27.41 -11.13
CA ILE A 449 30.40 -26.83 -9.93
C ILE A 449 30.54 -27.79 -8.74
N SER A 450 30.23 -29.08 -8.89
CA SER A 450 30.34 -30.04 -7.79
C SER A 450 31.78 -30.19 -7.29
N LYS A 451 32.77 -30.20 -8.19
CA LYS A 451 34.20 -30.26 -7.82
C LYS A 451 34.68 -28.97 -7.15
N CYS A 452 34.27 -27.82 -7.68
CA CYS A 452 34.57 -26.51 -7.08
C CYS A 452 33.93 -26.36 -5.70
N VAL A 453 32.69 -26.81 -5.49
CA VAL A 453 32.03 -26.75 -4.18
C VAL A 453 32.80 -27.55 -3.14
N LEU A 454 33.18 -28.79 -3.45
CA LEU A 454 33.91 -29.65 -2.50
C LEU A 454 35.25 -29.02 -2.09
N SER A 455 36.03 -28.52 -3.05
CA SER A 455 37.33 -27.86 -2.80
C SER A 455 37.20 -26.52 -2.06
N LEU A 456 36.21 -25.67 -2.42
CA LEU A 456 36.01 -24.39 -1.76
C LEU A 456 35.44 -24.55 -0.33
N THR A 457 34.70 -25.62 -0.08
CA THR A 457 34.15 -25.94 1.24
C THR A 457 35.24 -26.45 2.19
N GLU A 458 36.25 -27.14 1.67
CA GLU A 458 37.42 -27.56 2.45
C GLU A 458 38.17 -26.37 3.07
N ASN A 459 38.23 -25.24 2.35
CA ASN A 459 38.78 -23.98 2.88
C ASN A 459 37.97 -23.39 4.05
N LEU A 460 36.69 -23.75 4.19
CA LEU A 460 35.87 -23.34 5.33
C LEU A 460 36.13 -24.25 6.54
N ARG A 461 36.29 -25.56 6.30
CA ARG A 461 36.53 -26.58 7.34
C ARG A 461 37.92 -26.52 7.93
N ASN A 462 38.93 -26.16 7.13
CA ASN A 462 40.32 -26.18 7.58
C ASN A 462 40.64 -24.94 8.45
N PRO A 463 41.12 -25.12 9.70
CA PRO A 463 41.49 -24.00 10.57
C PRO A 463 42.74 -23.23 10.12
N LYS A 464 43.53 -23.80 9.21
CA LYS A 464 44.77 -23.18 8.69
C LYS A 464 44.56 -22.36 7.41
N SER A 465 43.34 -22.25 6.91
CA SER A 465 43.07 -21.55 5.65
C SER A 465 43.22 -20.02 5.79
N PRO A 466 43.92 -19.34 4.87
CA PRO A 466 44.14 -17.89 4.96
C PRO A 466 42.87 -17.09 4.64
N GLU A 467 42.74 -15.89 5.24
CA GLU A 467 41.55 -15.03 5.15
C GLU A 467 41.07 -14.80 3.71
N TYR A 468 41.97 -14.49 2.78
CA TYR A 468 41.62 -14.26 1.37
C TYR A 468 41.02 -15.50 0.68
N ALA A 469 41.45 -16.71 1.08
CA ALA A 469 40.93 -17.96 0.54
C ALA A 469 39.52 -18.23 1.07
N VAL A 470 39.25 -17.91 2.35
CA VAL A 470 37.91 -17.98 2.95
C VAL A 470 36.97 -16.97 2.29
N LEU A 471 37.40 -15.72 2.10
CA LEU A 471 36.62 -14.66 1.44
C LEU A 471 36.33 -15.01 -0.04
N GLY A 472 37.33 -15.50 -0.78
CA GLY A 472 37.16 -15.95 -2.16
C GLY A 472 36.21 -17.15 -2.27
N SER A 473 36.34 -18.12 -1.36
CA SER A 473 35.46 -19.30 -1.30
C SER A 473 34.01 -18.88 -1.01
N CYS A 474 33.78 -18.01 -0.03
CA CYS A 474 32.46 -17.47 0.27
C CYS A 474 31.87 -16.69 -0.92
N ALA A 475 32.66 -15.87 -1.62
CA ALA A 475 32.19 -15.10 -2.77
C ALA A 475 31.71 -15.99 -3.93
N VAL A 476 32.40 -17.10 -4.18
CA VAL A 476 32.06 -18.06 -5.25
C VAL A 476 30.88 -18.96 -4.82
N LEU A 477 30.91 -19.52 -3.61
CA LEU A 477 29.83 -20.36 -3.07
C LEU A 477 28.50 -19.58 -2.95
N ALA A 478 28.58 -18.27 -2.67
CA ALA A 478 27.44 -17.37 -2.62
C ALA A 478 26.83 -17.04 -3.99
N THR A 479 27.43 -17.48 -5.11
CA THR A 479 26.88 -17.22 -6.43
C THR A 479 25.60 -18.00 -6.66
N GLN A 480 24.65 -17.36 -7.34
CA GLN A 480 23.33 -17.95 -7.58
C GLN A 480 23.39 -19.23 -8.44
N THR A 481 24.44 -19.42 -9.23
CA THR A 481 24.62 -20.64 -10.04
C THR A 481 24.96 -21.82 -9.13
N VAL A 482 25.89 -21.65 -8.19
CA VAL A 482 26.31 -22.68 -7.23
C VAL A 482 25.17 -23.05 -6.29
N LEU A 483 24.50 -22.07 -5.68
CA LEU A 483 23.40 -22.31 -4.75
C LEU A 483 22.25 -23.13 -5.35
N LYS A 484 21.95 -22.97 -6.64
CA LYS A 484 20.92 -23.78 -7.34
C LYS A 484 21.37 -25.22 -7.54
N HIS A 485 22.65 -25.43 -7.83
CA HIS A 485 23.21 -26.75 -8.08
C HIS A 485 23.29 -27.58 -6.80
N LEU A 486 23.59 -26.95 -5.66
CA LEU A 486 23.63 -27.60 -4.34
C LEU A 486 22.33 -28.37 -4.03
N THR A 487 21.17 -27.84 -4.39
CA THR A 487 19.87 -28.50 -4.10
C THR A 487 19.59 -29.75 -4.95
N MET A 488 20.40 -29.99 -5.98
CA MET A 488 20.26 -31.12 -6.91
C MET A 488 21.36 -32.18 -6.74
N ASP A 489 22.41 -31.90 -5.95
CA ASP A 489 23.56 -32.76 -5.73
C ASP A 489 23.71 -33.09 -4.23
N PRO A 490 23.36 -34.31 -3.78
CA PRO A 490 23.39 -34.71 -2.38
C PRO A 490 24.77 -34.56 -1.73
N LYS A 491 25.84 -34.88 -2.47
CA LYS A 491 27.21 -34.92 -1.94
C LYS A 491 27.75 -33.50 -1.77
N ALA A 492 27.52 -32.65 -2.77
CA ALA A 492 27.88 -31.23 -2.68
C ALA A 492 27.03 -30.50 -1.61
N PHE A 493 25.76 -30.87 -1.46
CA PHE A 493 24.86 -30.36 -0.42
C PHE A 493 25.36 -30.65 0.99
N SER A 494 25.52 -31.93 1.33
CA SER A 494 25.95 -32.38 2.66
C SER A 494 27.31 -31.76 3.01
N SER A 495 28.26 -31.79 2.07
CA SER A 495 29.59 -31.20 2.26
C SER A 495 29.51 -29.71 2.58
N CYS A 496 28.79 -28.93 1.78
CA CYS A 496 28.66 -27.48 1.91
C CYS A 496 28.03 -27.07 3.25
N ILE A 497 26.96 -27.75 3.68
CA ILE A 497 26.27 -27.43 4.94
C ILE A 497 27.13 -27.75 6.15
N LEU A 498 27.68 -28.95 6.21
CA LEU A 498 28.60 -29.31 7.29
C LEU A 498 29.84 -28.42 7.29
N GLY A 499 30.34 -28.02 6.11
CA GLY A 499 31.48 -27.09 6.03
C GLY A 499 31.20 -25.69 6.52
N ILE A 500 29.96 -25.20 6.38
CA ILE A 500 29.53 -23.93 6.99
C ILE A 500 29.32 -24.12 8.51
N LEU A 501 28.68 -25.19 8.96
CA LEU A 501 28.39 -25.38 10.38
C LEU A 501 29.65 -25.66 11.22
N SER A 502 30.68 -26.25 10.62
CA SER A 502 31.97 -26.52 11.26
C SER A 502 33.01 -25.41 11.11
N SER A 503 32.66 -24.21 10.63
CA SER A 503 33.63 -23.11 10.39
C SER A 503 33.74 -22.09 11.53
N SER A 504 33.27 -22.44 12.74
CA SER A 504 33.26 -21.53 13.89
C SER A 504 34.65 -21.18 14.42
N HIS A 505 35.68 -21.94 14.06
CA HIS A 505 37.08 -21.75 14.49
C HIS A 505 37.80 -20.56 13.82
N HIS A 506 37.25 -19.94 12.77
CA HIS A 506 37.88 -18.80 12.11
C HIS A 506 37.73 -17.51 12.95
N GLU A 507 38.82 -16.93 13.43
CA GLU A 507 38.78 -15.74 14.31
C GLU A 507 38.58 -14.41 13.56
N SER A 508 38.89 -14.33 12.25
CA SER A 508 38.78 -13.09 11.48
C SER A 508 37.32 -12.61 11.35
N LEU A 509 37.09 -11.34 11.71
CA LEU A 509 35.79 -10.68 11.55
C LEU A 509 35.31 -10.64 10.09
N LYS A 510 36.23 -10.48 9.13
CA LYS A 510 35.90 -10.46 7.70
C LYS A 510 35.49 -11.86 7.22
N SER A 511 36.23 -12.89 7.63
CA SER A 511 35.88 -14.30 7.33
C SER A 511 34.53 -14.67 7.93
N GLN A 512 34.30 -14.39 9.22
CA GLN A 512 33.02 -14.66 9.89
C GLN A 512 31.86 -13.90 9.24
N LYS A 513 32.06 -12.63 8.86
CA LYS A 513 31.04 -11.86 8.12
C LYS A 513 30.70 -12.52 6.77
N ALA A 514 31.71 -12.95 6.00
CA ALA A 514 31.50 -13.58 4.71
C ALA A 514 30.81 -14.95 4.81
N ILE A 515 31.16 -15.77 5.82
CA ILE A 515 30.52 -17.07 6.11
C ILE A 515 29.06 -16.86 6.52
N ASN A 516 28.79 -15.88 7.39
CA ASN A 516 27.43 -15.50 7.76
C ASN A 516 26.62 -15.06 6.53
N GLU A 517 27.17 -14.20 5.67
CA GLU A 517 26.52 -13.78 4.42
C GLU A 517 26.27 -14.97 3.46
N LEU A 518 27.17 -15.95 3.42
CA LEU A 518 27.00 -17.18 2.64
C LEU A 518 25.81 -18.01 3.16
N PHE A 519 25.75 -18.28 4.47
CA PHE A 519 24.65 -19.02 5.07
C PHE A 519 23.31 -18.31 4.86
N VAL A 520 23.29 -16.99 5.04
CA VAL A 520 22.09 -16.16 4.80
C VAL A 520 21.64 -16.28 3.35
N LYS A 521 22.54 -16.17 2.37
CA LYS A 521 22.20 -16.37 0.95
C LYS A 521 21.69 -17.78 0.67
N TYR A 522 22.29 -18.81 1.27
CA TYR A 522 21.79 -20.17 1.17
C TYR A 522 20.36 -20.31 1.73
N ASN A 523 20.10 -19.87 2.96
CA ASN A 523 18.78 -19.93 3.59
C ASN A 523 17.71 -19.17 2.77
N ILE A 524 18.08 -18.01 2.22
CA ILE A 524 17.24 -17.22 1.31
C ILE A 524 16.86 -18.00 0.04
N HIS A 525 17.80 -18.75 -0.52
CA HIS A 525 17.69 -19.39 -1.84
C HIS A 525 17.36 -20.89 -1.81
N PHE A 526 17.23 -21.50 -0.64
CA PHE A 526 16.95 -22.93 -0.47
C PHE A 526 15.72 -23.37 -1.29
N ALA A 527 15.83 -24.49 -2.01
CA ALA A 527 14.79 -24.97 -2.93
C ALA A 527 14.15 -26.30 -2.51
N GLY A 528 14.45 -26.79 -1.30
CA GLY A 528 14.13 -28.15 -0.88
C GLY A 528 15.24 -29.14 -1.24
N VAL A 529 15.08 -30.38 -0.79
CA VAL A 529 16.00 -31.51 -0.99
C VAL A 529 15.34 -32.53 -1.93
N SER A 530 16.06 -33.04 -2.92
CA SER A 530 15.53 -34.05 -3.87
C SER A 530 15.09 -35.34 -3.14
N ARG A 531 14.01 -35.99 -3.60
CA ARG A 531 13.53 -37.28 -3.08
C ARG A 531 14.57 -38.41 -3.17
N SER A 532 15.50 -38.31 -4.13
CA SER A 532 16.62 -39.25 -4.28
C SER A 532 17.55 -39.26 -3.06
N ILE A 533 17.56 -38.19 -2.26
CA ILE A 533 18.36 -38.08 -1.04
C ILE A 533 17.76 -38.96 0.07
N PHE A 534 16.43 -39.14 0.09
CA PHE A 534 15.73 -39.97 1.07
C PHE A 534 15.73 -41.45 0.70
N ARG A 535 15.90 -41.79 -0.59
CA ARG A 535 15.85 -43.16 -1.12
C ARG A 535 17.17 -43.92 -1.09
N ALA A 536 18.25 -43.35 -0.53
CA ALA A 536 19.58 -43.98 -0.55
C ALA A 536 19.74 -45.21 0.36
N SER A 537 18.65 -45.80 0.87
CA SER A 537 18.69 -47.02 1.69
C SER A 537 18.96 -48.32 0.92
N GLY A 538 19.41 -48.26 -0.34
CA GLY A 538 19.63 -49.43 -1.19
C GLY A 538 20.92 -49.37 -2.01
N ASN A 539 21.97 -50.02 -1.51
CA ASN A 539 23.06 -50.67 -2.26
C ASN A 539 24.21 -49.85 -2.90
N HIS A 540 24.56 -48.64 -2.44
CA HIS A 540 25.85 -48.03 -2.80
C HIS A 540 26.59 -47.42 -1.60
N THR A 541 27.71 -48.06 -1.23
CA THR A 541 28.54 -47.88 -0.02
C THR A 541 29.41 -46.61 0.07
N GLU A 542 29.15 -45.56 -0.72
CA GLU A 542 30.00 -44.34 -0.72
C GLU A 542 29.27 -42.99 -0.56
N ALA A 543 27.96 -42.98 -0.30
CA ALA A 543 27.22 -41.76 0.00
C ALA A 543 26.95 -41.65 1.52
N PRO A 544 27.22 -40.52 2.19
CA PRO A 544 26.74 -40.32 3.55
C PRO A 544 25.21 -40.35 3.54
N ASP A 545 24.64 -41.28 4.30
CA ASP A 545 23.20 -41.47 4.38
C ASP A 545 22.51 -40.18 4.84
N PHE A 546 21.33 -39.90 4.30
CA PHE A 546 20.52 -38.77 4.76
C PHE A 546 20.26 -38.85 6.29
N ALA A 547 20.14 -40.05 6.82
CA ALA A 547 20.05 -40.31 8.25
C ALA A 547 21.32 -39.88 9.02
N ASP A 548 22.51 -40.09 8.47
CA ASP A 548 23.79 -39.65 9.04
C ASP A 548 23.91 -38.12 9.07
N LEU A 549 23.55 -37.45 7.96
CA LEU A 549 23.49 -35.98 7.92
C LEU A 549 22.51 -35.41 8.95
N VAL A 550 21.31 -35.98 9.07
CA VAL A 550 20.31 -35.55 10.07
C VAL A 550 20.82 -35.82 11.49
N SER A 551 21.46 -36.96 11.74
CA SER A 551 22.04 -37.30 13.05
C SER A 551 23.14 -36.31 13.46
N GLN A 552 24.07 -35.97 12.55
CA GLN A 552 25.12 -34.98 12.81
C GLN A 552 24.56 -33.57 13.05
N ILE A 553 23.54 -33.16 12.30
CA ILE A 553 22.89 -31.86 12.54
C ILE A 553 22.11 -31.87 13.85
N THR A 554 21.49 -33.00 14.20
CA THR A 554 20.75 -33.16 15.46
C THR A 554 21.69 -33.06 16.65
N SER A 555 22.85 -33.71 16.64
CA SER A 555 23.85 -33.57 17.70
C SER A 555 24.35 -32.12 17.82
N MET A 556 24.67 -31.44 16.71
CA MET A 556 25.05 -30.01 16.73
C MET A 556 23.93 -29.07 17.21
N SER A 557 22.68 -29.51 17.14
CA SER A 557 21.49 -28.73 17.53
C SER A 557 21.12 -28.96 19.00
N PHE A 558 21.17 -30.21 19.47
CA PHE A 558 20.74 -30.63 20.80
C PHE A 558 21.88 -30.46 21.83
N ASP A 559 23.11 -30.78 21.46
CA ASP A 559 24.30 -30.62 22.32
C ASP A 559 24.96 -29.27 22.05
N SER A 560 24.55 -28.22 22.78
CA SER A 560 25.11 -26.87 22.62
C SER A 560 26.50 -26.68 23.25
N THR A 561 27.06 -27.72 23.89
CA THR A 561 28.33 -27.64 24.60
C THR A 561 29.49 -27.56 23.60
N GLY A 562 30.10 -26.37 23.49
CA GLY A 562 31.31 -26.14 22.68
C GLY A 562 31.09 -25.45 21.33
N LEU A 563 29.85 -25.14 20.93
CA LEU A 563 29.55 -24.46 19.67
C LEU A 563 29.09 -23.00 19.92
N HIS A 564 29.63 -22.04 19.15
CA HIS A 564 29.21 -20.63 19.28
C HIS A 564 27.72 -20.46 18.97
N TRP A 565 26.99 -19.66 19.76
CA TRP A 565 25.53 -19.53 19.71
C TRP A 565 24.95 -19.29 18.30
N ARG A 566 25.64 -18.52 17.45
CA ARG A 566 25.24 -18.31 16.04
C ARG A 566 25.24 -19.58 15.20
N TYR A 567 26.23 -20.45 15.38
CA TYR A 567 26.34 -21.70 14.64
C TYR A 567 25.29 -22.70 15.13
N ASN A 568 24.94 -22.68 16.43
CA ASN A 568 23.85 -23.51 16.96
C ASN A 568 22.50 -23.03 16.40
N LEU A 569 22.32 -21.71 16.26
CA LEU A 569 21.16 -21.15 15.58
C LEU A 569 21.10 -21.56 14.10
N MET A 570 22.23 -21.60 13.38
CA MET A 570 22.31 -22.12 12.01
C MET A 570 21.99 -23.62 11.94
N ALA A 571 22.48 -24.43 12.89
CA ALA A 571 22.21 -25.86 12.96
C ALA A 571 20.72 -26.13 13.18
N ASN A 572 20.11 -25.50 14.20
CA ASN A 572 18.67 -25.54 14.45
C ASN A 572 17.87 -25.11 13.21
N ARG A 573 18.36 -24.10 12.47
CA ARG A 573 17.71 -23.65 11.23
C ARG A 573 17.76 -24.71 10.15
N VAL A 574 18.88 -25.40 9.96
CA VAL A 574 19.01 -26.48 8.99
C VAL A 574 18.17 -27.69 9.41
N LEU A 575 18.14 -28.04 10.70
CA LEU A 575 17.30 -29.12 11.24
C LEU A 575 15.82 -28.91 10.86
N LEU A 576 15.31 -27.69 11.04
CA LEU A 576 13.95 -27.34 10.62
C LEU A 576 13.74 -27.51 9.10
N LEU A 577 14.69 -27.06 8.26
CA LEU A 577 14.63 -27.23 6.79
C LEU A 577 14.55 -28.71 6.38
N LEU A 578 15.32 -29.57 7.05
CA LEU A 578 15.34 -31.01 6.80
C LEU A 578 14.06 -31.70 7.31
N ALA A 579 13.60 -31.36 8.52
CA ALA A 579 12.38 -31.91 9.12
C ALA A 579 11.11 -31.61 8.28
N MET A 580 11.00 -30.42 7.68
CA MET A 580 9.89 -30.18 6.75
C MET A 580 10.04 -30.91 5.41
N SER A 581 11.28 -31.15 4.97
CA SER A 581 11.53 -31.85 3.71
C SER A 581 11.19 -33.34 3.82
N SER A 582 11.40 -33.95 5.00
CA SER A 582 11.01 -35.34 5.31
C SER A 582 9.50 -35.54 5.50
N ARG A 583 8.74 -34.47 5.79
CA ARG A 583 7.28 -34.53 5.96
C ARG A 583 6.50 -34.98 4.71
N ASN A 584 7.10 -34.90 3.53
CA ASN A 584 6.50 -35.32 2.26
C ASN A 584 6.68 -36.82 1.96
N ASP A 585 7.21 -37.59 2.91
CA ASP A 585 7.45 -39.03 2.81
C ASP A 585 6.69 -39.80 3.90
N PRO A 586 5.69 -40.65 3.56
CA PRO A 586 4.80 -41.28 4.53
C PRO A 586 5.43 -42.41 5.37
N THR A 587 6.62 -42.91 5.04
CA THR A 587 7.21 -44.11 5.68
C THR A 587 8.30 -43.85 6.70
N SER A 588 8.85 -42.62 6.76
CA SER A 588 10.12 -42.34 7.46
C SER A 588 10.04 -41.19 8.50
N SER A 589 8.86 -40.56 8.67
CA SER A 589 8.78 -39.15 9.07
C SER A 589 8.32 -38.82 10.51
N SER A 590 7.61 -39.69 11.23
CA SER A 590 6.95 -39.29 12.49
C SER A 590 7.94 -39.01 13.63
N LYS A 591 8.98 -39.85 13.80
CA LYS A 591 9.95 -39.73 14.90
C LYS A 591 10.83 -38.46 14.82
N ILE A 592 11.37 -38.16 13.63
CA ILE A 592 12.17 -36.95 13.43
C ILE A 592 11.32 -35.70 13.66
N LEU A 593 10.06 -35.72 13.22
CA LEU A 593 9.13 -34.60 13.43
C LEU A 593 8.77 -34.41 14.91
N SER A 594 8.52 -35.49 15.66
CA SER A 594 8.20 -35.42 17.10
C SER A 594 9.39 -34.94 17.92
N GLU A 595 10.57 -35.49 17.71
CA GLU A 595 11.80 -35.09 18.41
C GLU A 595 12.17 -33.63 18.10
N THR A 596 12.07 -33.23 16.82
CA THR A 596 12.35 -31.85 16.41
C THR A 596 11.32 -30.88 17.01
N ALA A 597 10.04 -31.25 17.06
CA ALA A 597 8.99 -30.42 17.67
C ALA A 597 9.19 -30.27 19.19
N GLY A 598 9.53 -31.36 19.89
CA GLY A 598 9.88 -31.34 21.32
C GLY A 598 11.10 -30.47 21.62
N HIS A 599 12.16 -30.55 20.80
CA HIS A 599 13.34 -29.68 20.91
C HIS A 599 12.99 -28.20 20.76
N PHE A 600 12.21 -27.83 19.75
CA PHE A 600 11.78 -26.44 19.59
C PHE A 600 10.83 -25.96 20.69
N LEU A 601 10.01 -26.85 21.27
CA LEU A 601 9.19 -26.52 22.44
C LEU A 601 10.08 -26.18 23.65
N LYS A 602 11.09 -27.00 23.94
CA LYS A 602 12.09 -26.73 25.00
C LYS A 602 12.87 -25.44 24.73
N ASN A 603 13.20 -25.14 23.47
CA ASN A 603 13.91 -23.92 23.10
C ASN A 603 13.13 -22.61 23.35
N LEU A 604 11.83 -22.66 23.66
CA LEU A 604 11.08 -21.47 24.08
C LEU A 604 11.60 -20.89 25.41
N LYS A 605 12.16 -21.74 26.29
CA LYS A 605 12.79 -21.33 27.56
C LYS A 605 14.29 -20.99 27.45
N SER A 606 14.83 -20.94 26.23
CA SER A 606 16.24 -20.60 26.00
C SER A 606 16.56 -19.18 26.47
N GLN A 607 17.74 -18.99 27.08
CA GLN A 607 18.23 -17.66 27.47
C GLN A 607 18.46 -16.73 26.27
N LEU A 608 18.70 -17.28 25.07
CA LEU A 608 18.99 -16.52 23.85
C LEU A 608 17.70 -16.10 23.11
N PRO A 609 17.41 -14.79 22.94
CA PRO A 609 16.21 -14.32 22.24
C PRO A 609 16.08 -14.83 20.80
N GLN A 610 17.20 -14.99 20.09
CA GLN A 610 17.24 -15.47 18.71
C GLN A 610 16.75 -16.92 18.61
N THR A 611 17.11 -17.76 19.58
CA THR A 611 16.69 -19.16 19.65
C THR A 611 15.18 -19.25 19.92
N ARG A 612 14.64 -18.42 20.81
CA ARG A 612 13.20 -18.33 21.07
C ARG A 612 12.40 -17.96 19.82
N ILE A 613 12.86 -16.94 19.07
CA ILE A 613 12.20 -16.51 17.82
C ILE A 613 12.23 -17.62 16.76
N LEU A 614 13.34 -18.35 16.63
CA LEU A 614 13.43 -19.47 15.70
C LEU A 614 12.49 -20.62 16.12
N ALA A 615 12.44 -20.95 17.41
CA ALA A 615 11.53 -21.95 17.96
C ALA A 615 10.05 -21.62 17.70
N ILE A 616 9.67 -20.37 17.91
CA ILE A 616 8.33 -19.86 17.61
C ILE A 616 7.98 -20.06 16.14
N SER A 617 8.93 -19.76 15.26
CA SER A 617 8.75 -19.94 13.82
C SER A 617 8.70 -21.43 13.42
N ALA A 618 9.45 -22.29 14.10
CA ALA A 618 9.47 -23.72 13.89
C ALA A 618 8.16 -24.38 14.31
N LEU A 619 7.69 -24.12 15.54
CA LEU A 619 6.46 -24.71 16.09
C LEU A 619 5.21 -24.34 15.27
N ASN A 620 5.11 -23.08 14.84
CA ASN A 620 4.04 -22.65 13.93
C ASN A 620 4.02 -23.41 12.59
N THR A 621 5.13 -24.05 12.21
CA THR A 621 5.28 -24.84 10.99
C THR A 621 5.10 -26.34 11.24
N LEU A 622 5.53 -26.83 12.40
CA LEU A 622 5.51 -28.25 12.75
C LEU A 622 4.09 -28.69 13.18
N LEU A 623 3.45 -27.92 14.08
CA LEU A 623 2.11 -28.16 14.63
C LEU A 623 1.02 -27.92 13.56
N LYS A 624 0.45 -28.99 13.00
CA LYS A 624 -0.62 -28.91 11.98
C LYS A 624 -1.74 -29.93 12.13
N GLU A 625 -1.55 -31.05 12.81
CA GLU A 625 -2.63 -31.95 13.14
C GLU A 625 -3.58 -31.18 14.08
N SER A 626 -4.90 -31.34 13.95
CA SER A 626 -5.83 -30.62 14.82
C SER A 626 -6.94 -31.58 15.24
N PRO A 627 -6.55 -32.71 15.89
CA PRO A 627 -7.49 -33.78 16.21
C PRO A 627 -8.58 -33.35 17.18
N TYR A 628 -8.30 -32.40 18.07
CA TYR A 628 -9.23 -31.94 19.11
C TYR A 628 -10.07 -30.73 18.70
N LYS A 629 -9.95 -30.26 17.45
CA LYS A 629 -10.68 -29.09 16.96
C LYS A 629 -12.10 -29.50 16.55
N LEU A 630 -13.10 -28.78 17.07
CA LEU A 630 -14.51 -29.00 16.75
C LEU A 630 -14.76 -28.95 15.22
N SER A 631 -15.45 -29.97 14.70
CA SER A 631 -15.80 -30.08 13.29
C SER A 631 -16.96 -29.13 12.95
N ALA A 632 -17.04 -28.65 11.70
CA ALA A 632 -17.98 -27.60 11.31
C ALA A 632 -19.46 -28.04 11.20
N GLY A 633 -19.77 -29.31 11.46
CA GLY A 633 -21.10 -29.90 11.23
C GLY A 633 -21.85 -30.44 12.46
N GLU A 634 -21.27 -30.38 13.66
CA GLU A 634 -21.82 -31.03 14.87
C GLU A 634 -22.56 -30.06 15.81
N GLN A 635 -23.08 -28.94 15.32
CA GLN A 635 -23.80 -27.96 16.16
C GLN A 635 -25.29 -28.28 16.37
N THR A 636 -25.80 -29.40 15.85
CA THR A 636 -27.21 -29.77 15.99
C THR A 636 -27.39 -31.27 16.18
N LEU A 637 -27.18 -31.79 17.39
CA LEU A 637 -27.83 -32.98 17.98
C LEU A 637 -27.13 -33.36 19.30
N PRO A 638 -27.84 -33.45 20.44
CA PRO A 638 -27.30 -34.10 21.63
C PRO A 638 -27.60 -35.61 21.54
N SER A 639 -26.63 -36.43 21.12
CA SER A 639 -26.70 -37.88 21.34
C SER A 639 -25.31 -38.49 21.44
N GLY A 640 -25.11 -39.30 22.47
CA GLY A 640 -23.82 -39.82 22.89
C GLY A 640 -23.16 -40.86 21.98
N ASN A 641 -21.93 -41.18 22.37
CA ASN A 641 -21.03 -42.22 21.87
C ASN A 641 -20.47 -42.01 20.45
N LEU A 642 -19.40 -41.21 20.35
CA LEU A 642 -18.44 -41.29 19.24
C LEU A 642 -17.04 -41.66 19.74
N GLN A 643 -16.68 -42.88 19.36
CA GLN A 643 -15.37 -43.53 19.43
C GLN A 643 -14.18 -42.61 19.09
N GLY A 644 -13.25 -42.51 20.05
CA GLY A 644 -11.80 -42.33 19.87
C GLY A 644 -11.33 -41.29 18.85
N SER A 645 -11.11 -40.04 19.29
CA SER A 645 -10.28 -39.09 18.56
C SER A 645 -8.92 -39.72 18.26
N LYS A 646 -8.55 -39.86 16.98
CA LYS A 646 -7.19 -40.29 16.60
C LYS A 646 -6.18 -39.33 17.25
N LYS A 647 -5.47 -39.80 18.27
CA LYS A 647 -4.42 -39.05 18.97
C LYS A 647 -3.36 -38.56 17.96
N SER A 648 -2.89 -37.32 18.14
CA SER A 648 -1.86 -36.75 17.26
C SER A 648 -0.56 -37.53 17.40
N SER A 649 0.18 -37.68 16.31
CA SER A 649 1.51 -38.34 16.33
C SER A 649 2.53 -37.61 17.21
N LEU A 650 2.27 -36.34 17.53
CA LEU A 650 3.10 -35.46 18.35
C LEU A 650 2.65 -35.42 19.83
N GLU A 651 1.43 -35.88 20.13
CA GLU A 651 0.79 -35.68 21.44
C GLU A 651 1.58 -36.33 22.59
N GLY A 652 2.09 -37.55 22.40
CA GLY A 652 2.78 -38.29 23.45
C GLY A 652 4.05 -37.60 23.96
N GLU A 653 4.91 -37.14 23.04
CA GLU A 653 6.17 -36.45 23.37
C GLU A 653 5.92 -35.06 23.95
N LEU A 654 4.97 -34.30 23.40
CA LEU A 654 4.69 -32.95 23.86
C LEU A 654 3.98 -32.93 25.22
N THR A 655 3.10 -33.89 25.50
CA THR A 655 2.38 -33.96 26.78
C THR A 655 3.32 -34.21 27.95
N GLN A 656 4.37 -35.02 27.76
CA GLN A 656 5.40 -35.23 28.78
C GLN A 656 6.12 -33.92 29.16
N ILE A 657 6.38 -33.07 28.17
CA ILE A 657 7.05 -31.76 28.38
C ILE A 657 6.12 -30.79 29.14
N PHE A 658 4.82 -30.77 28.85
CA PHE A 658 3.87 -29.88 29.54
C PHE A 658 3.62 -30.23 31.01
N GLN A 659 3.91 -31.48 31.38
CA GLN A 659 3.79 -31.99 32.74
C GLN A 659 5.08 -31.80 33.55
N GLU A 660 6.16 -31.31 32.94
CA GLU A 660 7.35 -30.86 33.69
C GLU A 660 6.93 -29.70 34.62
N ASP A 661 7.24 -29.83 35.92
CA ASP A 661 6.89 -28.83 36.92
C ASP A 661 7.42 -27.44 36.55
N GLY A 662 6.52 -26.44 36.51
CA GLY A 662 6.87 -25.05 36.23
C GLY A 662 7.19 -24.73 34.76
N PHE A 663 7.08 -25.69 33.82
CA PHE A 663 7.45 -25.49 32.41
C PHE A 663 6.83 -24.25 31.76
N PHE A 664 5.51 -24.08 31.89
CA PHE A 664 4.82 -22.93 31.31
C PHE A 664 5.19 -21.62 32.02
N ASN A 665 5.46 -21.63 33.32
CA ASN A 665 5.91 -20.44 34.03
C ASN A 665 7.28 -19.97 33.49
N GLU A 666 8.26 -20.88 33.39
CA GLU A 666 9.58 -20.59 32.81
C GLU A 666 9.48 -20.12 31.35
N THR A 667 8.56 -20.72 30.59
CA THR A 667 8.32 -20.37 29.18
C THR A 667 7.76 -18.97 29.04
N LEU A 668 6.68 -18.64 29.77
CA LEU A 668 6.07 -17.31 29.74
C LEU A 668 7.05 -16.25 30.24
N TYR A 669 7.83 -16.56 31.29
CA TYR A 669 8.90 -15.69 31.78
C TYR A 669 9.97 -15.45 30.71
N SER A 670 10.44 -16.49 30.02
CA SER A 670 11.45 -16.35 28.95
C SER A 670 10.92 -15.55 27.75
N LEU A 671 9.63 -15.70 27.42
CA LEU A 671 8.98 -14.96 26.35
C LEU A 671 8.77 -13.48 26.72
N SER A 672 8.54 -13.13 27.99
CA SER A 672 8.36 -11.72 28.39
C SER A 672 9.61 -10.88 28.08
N HIS A 673 10.80 -11.47 28.19
CA HIS A 673 12.08 -10.86 27.85
C HIS A 673 12.29 -10.62 26.34
N VAL A 674 11.37 -11.08 25.48
CA VAL A 674 11.37 -10.77 24.03
C VAL A 674 10.70 -9.41 23.77
N HIS A 675 9.81 -8.97 24.67
CA HIS A 675 9.14 -7.68 24.56
C HIS A 675 10.05 -6.59 25.15
N ILE A 676 10.61 -5.75 24.28
CA ILE A 676 11.36 -4.56 24.70
C ILE A 676 10.35 -3.43 24.86
N VAL A 677 10.08 -3.01 26.10
CA VAL A 677 9.25 -1.84 26.38
C VAL A 677 10.15 -0.61 26.23
N THR A 678 10.01 0.13 25.12
CA THR A 678 10.65 1.44 24.95
C THR A 678 9.67 2.54 25.37
N ASP A 679 10.11 3.47 26.22
CA ASP A 679 9.29 4.59 26.67
C ASP A 679 8.82 5.45 25.49
N ALA A 680 7.54 5.86 25.55
CA ALA A 680 6.75 6.41 24.45
C ALA A 680 7.22 7.76 23.88
N GLU A 681 8.20 8.43 24.51
CA GLU A 681 8.65 9.78 24.11
C GLU A 681 9.52 9.82 22.84
N SER A 682 9.97 8.67 22.33
CA SER A 682 10.84 8.60 21.13
C SER A 682 10.11 8.24 19.82
N ALA A 683 8.77 8.17 19.84
CA ALA A 683 7.93 7.69 18.73
C ALA A 683 7.78 8.64 17.53
N SER A 684 8.41 9.82 17.54
CA SER A 684 8.31 10.80 16.44
C SER A 684 9.11 10.43 15.18
N SER A 685 9.90 9.36 15.22
CA SER A 685 10.53 8.78 14.04
C SER A 685 9.86 7.47 13.64
N ARG A 686 8.90 7.53 12.68
CA ARG A 686 8.40 6.35 11.95
C ARG A 686 9.49 5.75 11.07
N GLY A 687 10.51 5.17 11.70
CA GLY A 687 11.65 4.55 11.07
C GLY A 687 12.10 3.36 11.89
N ASN A 688 11.49 2.19 11.68
CA ASN A 688 12.11 0.86 11.71
C ASN A 688 13.22 0.57 12.76
N HIS A 689 13.14 1.15 13.96
CA HIS A 689 14.15 1.05 15.01
C HIS A 689 13.53 0.39 16.23
N GLY A 690 13.79 -0.92 16.34
CA GLY A 690 13.34 -1.76 17.44
C GLY A 690 13.85 -3.19 17.25
N SER A 691 15.15 -3.36 16.97
CA SER A 691 15.76 -4.68 16.98
C SER A 691 17.27 -4.59 17.07
N PHE A 692 17.83 -5.05 18.19
CA PHE A 692 19.26 -5.34 18.38
C PHE A 692 19.81 -6.43 17.41
N GLN A 693 18.99 -6.95 16.48
CA GLN A 693 19.41 -7.98 15.54
C GLN A 693 20.02 -7.39 14.27
N SER A 694 21.19 -7.91 13.89
CA SER A 694 21.74 -7.71 12.56
C SER A 694 20.79 -8.25 11.47
N LEU A 695 20.85 -7.70 10.25
CA LEU A 695 20.07 -8.20 9.11
C LEU A 695 20.28 -9.71 8.88
N ALA A 696 21.50 -10.20 9.16
CA ALA A 696 21.85 -11.61 9.12
C ALA A 696 21.07 -12.42 10.16
N ASP A 697 21.05 -11.99 11.43
CA ASP A 697 20.34 -12.69 12.50
C ASP A 697 18.81 -12.73 12.23
N LYS A 698 18.23 -11.66 11.69
CA LYS A 698 16.81 -11.63 11.25
C LYS A 698 16.52 -12.65 10.16
N SER A 699 17.44 -12.81 9.21
CA SER A 699 17.28 -13.74 8.08
C SER A 699 17.46 -15.22 8.46
N ILE A 700 18.11 -15.51 9.59
CA ILE A 700 18.26 -16.87 10.13
C ILE A 700 17.05 -17.24 10.99
N THR A 701 16.65 -16.34 11.89
CA THR A 701 15.58 -16.57 12.87
C THR A 701 14.18 -16.55 12.26
N ARG A 702 13.91 -15.66 11.30
CA ARG A 702 12.60 -15.55 10.67
C ARG A 702 12.51 -16.50 9.48
N PHE A 703 11.72 -17.57 9.65
CA PHE A 703 11.40 -18.47 8.54
C PHE A 703 10.53 -17.79 7.48
N TYR A 704 9.73 -16.81 7.91
CA TYR A 704 8.64 -16.22 7.13
C TYR A 704 8.78 -14.71 6.94
N PHE A 705 8.42 -14.24 5.76
CA PHE A 705 7.36 -13.23 5.69
C PHE A 705 6.05 -14.00 5.79
N ASP A 706 5.17 -13.64 6.71
CA ASP A 706 3.85 -14.26 6.90
C ASP A 706 3.00 -14.07 5.62
N PHE A 707 3.22 -14.78 4.51
CA PHE A 707 2.40 -14.67 3.29
C PHE A 707 0.92 -15.03 3.52
N THR A 708 0.65 -15.78 4.58
CA THR A 708 -0.68 -16.08 5.09
C THR A 708 -1.38 -14.80 5.49
N ALA A 709 -2.69 -14.66 5.27
CA ALA A 709 -3.49 -13.54 5.81
C ALA A 709 -3.21 -13.37 7.32
N SER A 710 -2.24 -12.51 7.63
CA SER A 710 -1.78 -12.24 8.97
C SER A 710 -2.92 -11.51 9.64
N TRP A 711 -3.30 -11.99 10.81
CA TRP A 711 -4.10 -11.15 11.67
C TRP A 711 -3.36 -9.80 11.87
N PRO A 712 -4.07 -8.66 11.86
CA PRO A 712 -5.53 -8.54 11.73
C PRO A 712 -6.04 -8.64 10.28
N ARG A 713 -7.28 -9.12 10.13
CA ARG A 713 -7.96 -9.23 8.82
C ARG A 713 -8.76 -7.99 8.45
N THR A 714 -8.89 -7.10 9.42
CA THR A 714 -9.53 -5.80 9.33
C THR A 714 -8.44 -4.72 9.39
N PRO A 715 -8.74 -3.45 9.12
CA PRO A 715 -7.71 -2.48 8.87
C PRO A 715 -6.92 -2.15 10.13
N THR A 716 -5.60 -2.01 9.97
CA THR A 716 -4.70 -1.60 11.05
C THR A 716 -4.64 -0.09 11.24
N TRP A 717 -5.14 0.70 10.28
CA TRP A 717 -5.12 2.17 10.34
C TRP A 717 -6.19 2.74 11.27
N ILE A 718 -7.22 1.95 11.64
CA ILE A 718 -8.02 2.19 12.85
C ILE A 718 -7.18 1.70 14.06
N SER A 719 -5.96 2.23 14.17
CA SER A 719 -5.03 2.01 15.28
C SER A 719 -5.52 2.83 16.46
N LEU A 720 -6.68 2.45 17.00
CA LEU A 720 -7.26 2.97 18.23
C LEU A 720 -6.29 2.93 19.41
N LEU A 721 -5.41 1.93 19.42
CA LEU A 721 -4.49 1.64 20.50
C LEU A 721 -3.17 1.20 19.87
N GLY A 722 -2.17 2.07 19.91
CA GLY A 722 -0.85 1.76 19.35
C GLY A 722 -0.22 0.56 20.09
N SER A 723 0.07 -0.53 19.37
CA SER A 723 1.02 -1.53 19.87
C SER A 723 1.72 -2.28 18.74
N ASP A 724 3.03 -2.07 18.65
CA ASP A 724 3.97 -2.93 17.92
C ASP A 724 4.41 -4.15 18.77
N THR A 725 3.87 -4.30 19.98
CA THR A 725 4.32 -5.25 21.02
C THR A 725 3.55 -6.56 21.07
N PHE A 726 2.32 -6.64 20.53
CA PHE A 726 1.55 -7.90 20.47
C PHE A 726 1.94 -8.73 19.24
N TYR A 727 2.44 -9.94 19.47
CA TYR A 727 2.85 -10.89 18.44
C TYR A 727 1.77 -11.94 18.17
N SER A 728 1.01 -11.77 17.08
CA SER A 728 0.01 -12.75 16.64
C SER A 728 0.58 -14.16 16.34
N ASN A 729 1.89 -14.25 16.11
CA ASN A 729 2.61 -15.52 15.96
C ASN A 729 2.79 -16.27 17.29
N PHE A 730 2.82 -15.58 18.43
CA PHE A 730 2.90 -16.17 19.76
C PHE A 730 1.52 -16.69 20.15
N ALA A 731 0.47 -15.87 19.99
CA ALA A 731 -0.92 -16.30 20.17
C ALA A 731 -1.29 -17.54 19.33
N ARG A 732 -0.74 -17.62 18.11
CA ARG A 732 -0.93 -18.77 17.22
C ARG A 732 -0.32 -20.06 17.78
N ILE A 733 0.81 -19.99 18.51
CA ILE A 733 1.43 -21.19 19.10
C ILE A 733 0.51 -21.79 20.15
N PHE A 734 0.06 -21.00 21.12
CA PHE A 734 -0.84 -21.48 22.17
C PHE A 734 -2.11 -22.07 21.58
N LYS A 735 -2.71 -21.38 20.61
CA LYS A 735 -3.84 -21.91 19.84
C LYS A 735 -3.54 -23.27 19.20
N ARG A 736 -2.38 -23.44 18.56
CA ARG A 736 -2.00 -24.69 17.88
C ARG A 736 -1.69 -25.81 18.86
N LEU A 737 -1.01 -25.52 19.96
CA LEU A 737 -0.73 -26.49 21.02
C LEU A 737 -2.03 -27.05 21.60
N ILE A 738 -3.01 -26.20 21.88
CA ILE A 738 -4.32 -26.62 22.39
C ILE A 738 -5.10 -27.44 21.35
N GLN A 739 -5.05 -27.06 20.06
CA GLN A 739 -5.68 -27.83 18.98
C GLN A 739 -5.04 -29.20 18.73
N GLU A 740 -3.74 -29.33 18.99
CA GLU A 740 -2.96 -30.55 18.82
C GLU A 740 -3.07 -31.51 20.01
N CYS A 741 -3.03 -30.98 21.23
CA CYS A 741 -2.88 -31.76 22.47
C CYS A 741 -4.10 -31.69 23.41
N GLY A 742 -5.10 -30.84 23.12
CA GLY A 742 -6.36 -30.79 23.86
C GLY A 742 -6.27 -30.12 25.24
N ILE A 743 -7.15 -30.56 26.15
CA ILE A 743 -7.36 -30.02 27.50
C ILE A 743 -6.12 -30.04 28.42
N PRO A 744 -5.21 -31.03 28.38
CA PRO A 744 -4.00 -31.03 29.21
C PRO A 744 -3.21 -29.71 29.16
N VAL A 745 -3.12 -29.08 27.98
CA VAL A 745 -2.44 -27.79 27.81
C VAL A 745 -3.16 -26.66 28.56
N LEU A 746 -4.50 -26.65 28.56
CA LEU A 746 -5.29 -25.63 29.27
C LEU A 746 -5.12 -25.73 30.78
N LEU A 747 -5.10 -26.95 31.32
CA LEU A 747 -4.91 -27.19 32.76
C LEU A 747 -3.51 -26.76 33.22
N SER A 748 -2.46 -27.11 32.46
CA SER A 748 -1.08 -26.72 32.78
C SER A 748 -0.82 -25.22 32.63
N LEU A 749 -1.56 -24.51 31.77
CA LEU A 749 -1.41 -23.06 31.58
C LEU A 749 -2.13 -22.22 32.65
N LYS A 750 -3.17 -22.76 33.30
CA LYS A 750 -4.11 -21.97 34.13
C LYS A 750 -3.40 -21.15 35.20
N SER A 751 -2.62 -21.79 36.09
CA SER A 751 -1.98 -21.11 37.22
C SER A 751 -0.95 -20.07 36.78
N SER A 752 -0.12 -20.40 35.78
CA SER A 752 0.87 -19.46 35.23
C SER A 752 0.22 -18.27 34.54
N LEU A 753 -0.90 -18.47 33.85
CA LEU A 753 -1.62 -17.38 33.19
C LEU A 753 -2.28 -16.46 34.22
N GLU A 754 -2.90 -17.01 35.27
CA GLU A 754 -3.48 -16.22 36.38
C GLU A 754 -2.42 -15.34 37.06
N GLU A 755 -1.20 -15.85 37.26
CA GLU A 755 -0.07 -15.07 37.79
C GLU A 755 0.31 -13.91 36.85
N PHE A 756 0.43 -14.18 35.55
CA PHE A 756 0.91 -13.19 34.56
C PHE A 756 -0.15 -12.13 34.21
N VAL A 757 -1.43 -12.48 34.21
CA VAL A 757 -2.55 -11.52 34.04
C VAL A 757 -2.51 -10.47 35.16
N ASN A 758 -2.22 -10.90 36.38
CA ASN A 758 -2.19 -10.03 37.57
C ASN A 758 -0.82 -9.41 37.85
N ALA A 759 0.19 -9.65 37.01
CA ALA A 759 1.52 -9.08 37.15
C ALA A 759 1.51 -7.57 36.92
N LYS A 760 2.40 -6.82 37.59
CA LYS A 760 2.57 -5.37 37.37
C LYS A 760 3.38 -5.05 36.11
N GLU A 761 4.21 -5.99 35.66
CA GLU A 761 5.10 -5.78 34.51
C GLU A 761 4.32 -5.88 33.18
N ARG A 762 4.39 -4.83 32.37
CA ARG A 762 3.76 -4.79 31.04
C ARG A 762 4.17 -5.97 30.16
N SER A 763 5.45 -6.35 30.15
CA SER A 763 5.96 -7.48 29.34
C SER A 763 5.33 -8.82 29.71
N LYS A 764 5.04 -9.07 30.99
CA LYS A 764 4.31 -10.26 31.45
C LYS A 764 2.84 -10.22 31.01
N GLN A 765 2.20 -9.06 31.13
CA GLN A 765 0.83 -8.86 30.64
C GLN A 765 0.73 -9.01 29.11
N CYS A 766 1.75 -8.61 28.34
CA CYS A 766 1.80 -8.84 26.89
C CYS A 766 1.73 -10.33 26.53
N VAL A 767 2.59 -11.15 27.16
CA VAL A 767 2.62 -12.60 26.92
C VAL A 767 1.33 -13.26 27.40
N ALA A 768 0.77 -12.80 28.53
CA ALA A 768 -0.54 -13.27 28.99
C ALA A 768 -1.65 -12.98 27.98
N ALA A 769 -1.66 -11.77 27.41
CA ALA A 769 -2.62 -11.38 26.37
C ALA A 769 -2.49 -12.26 25.12
N GLU A 770 -1.27 -12.59 24.68
CA GLU A 770 -1.04 -13.49 23.55
C GLU A 770 -1.49 -14.93 23.83
N ALA A 771 -1.15 -15.47 25.01
CA ALA A 771 -1.58 -16.79 25.42
C ALA A 771 -3.11 -16.89 25.53
N LEU A 772 -3.76 -15.92 26.18
CA LEU A 772 -5.21 -15.85 26.30
C LEU A 772 -5.89 -15.72 24.94
N ALA A 773 -5.37 -14.90 24.03
CA ALA A 773 -5.88 -14.79 22.66
C ALA A 773 -5.86 -16.14 21.92
N GLY A 774 -4.79 -16.92 22.12
CA GLY A 774 -4.66 -18.26 21.56
C GLY A 774 -5.69 -19.24 22.13
N ILE A 775 -5.92 -19.20 23.44
CA ILE A 775 -6.91 -20.00 24.18
C ILE A 775 -8.32 -19.69 23.67
N LEU A 776 -8.72 -18.41 23.68
CA LEU A 776 -10.04 -17.94 23.27
C LEU A 776 -10.38 -18.32 21.82
N HIS A 777 -9.36 -18.39 20.95
CA HIS A 777 -9.53 -18.66 19.54
C HIS A 777 -9.29 -20.15 19.15
N SER A 778 -9.18 -21.08 20.11
CA SER A 778 -8.82 -22.49 19.88
C SER A 778 -9.92 -23.37 19.24
N ASP A 779 -11.21 -23.17 19.53
CA ASP A 779 -12.34 -24.06 19.17
C ASP A 779 -12.10 -25.54 19.52
N VAL A 780 -11.61 -25.81 20.73
CA VAL A 780 -11.39 -27.19 21.20
C VAL A 780 -12.53 -27.61 22.12
N ASP A 781 -12.87 -28.90 22.07
CA ASP A 781 -13.87 -29.48 22.96
C ASP A 781 -13.48 -29.26 24.44
N GLY A 782 -14.43 -28.79 25.26
CA GLY A 782 -14.20 -28.38 26.67
C GLY A 782 -13.81 -26.91 26.90
N ILE A 783 -13.61 -26.09 25.86
CA ILE A 783 -13.28 -24.66 26.04
C ILE A 783 -14.41 -23.85 26.69
N LEU A 784 -15.67 -24.22 26.47
CA LEU A 784 -16.83 -23.57 27.11
C LEU A 784 -16.84 -23.82 28.62
N VAL A 785 -16.48 -25.03 29.06
CA VAL A 785 -16.33 -25.33 30.50
C VAL A 785 -15.20 -24.49 31.10
N ALA A 786 -14.09 -24.31 30.38
CA ALA A 786 -13.01 -23.41 30.82
C ALA A 786 -13.45 -21.93 30.88
N TRP A 787 -14.36 -21.51 29.98
CA TRP A 787 -14.96 -20.18 29.98
C TRP A 787 -15.69 -19.89 31.29
N ASP A 788 -16.62 -20.77 31.65
CA ASP A 788 -17.47 -20.61 32.84
C ASP A 788 -16.70 -20.77 34.16
N THR A 789 -15.60 -21.53 34.16
CA THR A 789 -14.86 -21.84 35.40
C THR A 789 -13.84 -20.79 35.81
N TRP A 790 -13.09 -20.19 34.87
CA TRP A 790 -12.04 -19.22 35.23
C TRP A 790 -11.78 -18.12 34.19
N ILE A 791 -11.96 -18.37 32.89
CA ILE A 791 -11.61 -17.37 31.86
C ILE A 791 -12.50 -16.13 31.95
N LEU A 792 -13.82 -16.29 32.19
CA LEU A 792 -14.75 -15.18 32.34
C LEU A 792 -14.32 -14.23 33.48
N ALA A 793 -13.97 -14.80 34.64
CA ALA A 793 -13.50 -14.03 35.79
C ALA A 793 -12.20 -13.27 35.49
N GLN A 794 -11.27 -13.88 34.75
CA GLN A 794 -10.04 -13.20 34.33
C GLN A 794 -10.32 -12.07 33.35
N LEU A 795 -11.23 -12.25 32.37
CA LEU A 795 -11.59 -11.19 31.44
C LEU A 795 -12.27 -10.01 32.14
N GLN A 796 -13.16 -10.27 33.10
CA GLN A 796 -13.78 -9.23 33.91
C GLN A 796 -12.75 -8.45 34.75
N ASN A 797 -11.80 -9.16 35.36
CA ASN A 797 -10.68 -8.54 36.09
C ASN A 797 -9.81 -7.68 35.15
N ILE A 798 -9.53 -8.16 33.93
CA ILE A 798 -8.82 -7.40 32.90
C ILE A 798 -9.59 -6.12 32.56
N ILE A 799 -10.92 -6.13 32.44
CA ILE A 799 -11.71 -4.92 32.15
C ILE A 799 -11.62 -3.90 33.29
N VAL A 800 -11.80 -4.35 34.54
CA VAL A 800 -11.89 -3.46 35.73
C VAL A 800 -10.52 -3.00 36.23
N SER A 801 -9.43 -3.69 35.89
CA SER A 801 -8.09 -3.33 36.35
C SER A 801 -7.66 -1.90 35.96
N GLN A 802 -6.93 -1.23 36.84
CA GLN A 802 -6.49 0.16 36.65
C GLN A 802 -5.23 0.32 35.78
N SER A 803 -4.64 -0.78 35.29
CA SER A 803 -3.43 -0.70 34.44
C SER A 803 -3.74 -0.08 33.08
N VAL A 804 -3.02 1.01 32.74
CA VAL A 804 -3.18 1.76 31.48
C VAL A 804 -2.20 1.28 30.41
N GLU A 805 -1.01 0.83 30.82
CA GLU A 805 0.10 0.54 29.89
C GLU A 805 -0.14 -0.66 28.99
N SER A 806 -0.96 -1.63 29.42
CA SER A 806 -1.24 -2.88 28.69
C SER A 806 -2.58 -2.91 27.94
N ILE A 807 -3.33 -1.80 27.95
CA ILE A 807 -4.60 -1.69 27.22
C ILE A 807 -4.44 -2.09 25.75
N PRO A 808 -3.39 -1.65 25.02
CA PRO A 808 -3.23 -2.04 23.62
C PRO A 808 -3.08 -3.54 23.39
N GLU A 809 -2.36 -4.25 24.27
CA GLU A 809 -2.13 -5.69 24.15
C GLU A 809 -3.39 -6.50 24.50
N TRP A 810 -4.15 -6.06 25.50
CA TRP A 810 -5.44 -6.68 25.82
C TRP A 810 -6.50 -6.43 24.75
N ALA A 811 -6.53 -5.24 24.14
CA ALA A 811 -7.40 -4.97 23.00
C ALA A 811 -7.02 -5.82 21.78
N ALA A 812 -5.72 -6.02 21.53
CA ALA A 812 -5.24 -6.93 20.50
C ALA A 812 -5.64 -8.38 20.78
N CYS A 813 -5.61 -8.81 22.05
CA CYS A 813 -6.10 -10.12 22.48
C CYS A 813 -7.59 -10.31 22.18
N ILE A 814 -8.44 -9.35 22.59
CA ILE A 814 -9.88 -9.38 22.34
C ILE A 814 -10.18 -9.39 20.84
N ARG A 815 -9.55 -8.47 20.10
CA ARG A 815 -9.65 -8.39 18.64
C ARG A 815 -9.27 -9.73 17.99
N TYR A 816 -8.17 -10.35 18.40
CA TYR A 816 -7.75 -11.67 17.90
C TYR A 816 -8.76 -12.76 18.25
N ALA A 817 -9.34 -12.75 19.45
CA ALA A 817 -10.30 -13.75 19.92
C ALA A 817 -11.59 -13.74 19.10
N VAL A 818 -12.11 -12.55 18.76
CA VAL A 818 -13.37 -12.41 18.00
C VAL A 818 -13.18 -12.52 16.48
N THR A 819 -11.95 -12.42 15.96
CA THR A 819 -11.67 -12.50 14.52
C THR A 819 -12.28 -13.74 13.87
N GLY A 820 -12.94 -13.54 12.73
CA GLY A 820 -13.55 -14.64 11.99
C GLY A 820 -12.55 -15.65 11.40
N LYS A 821 -12.97 -16.91 11.37
CA LYS A 821 -12.17 -18.07 10.97
C LYS A 821 -12.36 -18.42 9.49
N GLY A 822 -11.57 -19.37 8.99
CA GLY A 822 -11.57 -19.77 7.56
C GLY A 822 -10.73 -18.84 6.68
N LYS A 823 -10.77 -19.03 5.35
CA LYS A 823 -10.01 -18.20 4.38
C LYS A 823 -10.51 -16.75 4.39
N HIS A 824 -11.82 -16.56 4.36
CA HIS A 824 -12.48 -15.26 4.23
C HIS A 824 -12.90 -14.61 5.56
N GLY A 825 -12.75 -15.31 6.69
CA GLY A 825 -13.14 -14.74 8.00
C GLY A 825 -14.64 -14.77 8.27
N THR A 826 -15.40 -15.56 7.52
CA THR A 826 -16.87 -15.64 7.66
C THR A 826 -17.32 -16.56 8.79
N ARG A 827 -16.47 -17.51 9.22
CA ARG A 827 -16.87 -18.48 10.25
C ARG A 827 -16.70 -17.90 11.65
N VAL A 828 -17.77 -17.87 12.42
CA VAL A 828 -17.80 -17.36 13.80
C VAL A 828 -16.98 -18.26 14.76
N PRO A 829 -16.06 -17.72 15.56
CA PRO A 829 -15.45 -18.41 16.71
C PRO A 829 -16.46 -18.80 17.78
N VAL A 830 -16.25 -19.95 18.44
CA VAL A 830 -17.13 -20.44 19.51
C VAL A 830 -17.31 -19.41 20.64
N LEU A 831 -16.22 -18.77 21.08
CA LEU A 831 -16.26 -17.79 22.18
C LEU A 831 -16.52 -16.35 21.76
N ARG A 832 -16.87 -16.07 20.49
CA ARG A 832 -17.11 -14.68 20.05
C ARG A 832 -18.27 -14.04 20.81
N GLN A 833 -19.45 -14.68 20.77
CA GLN A 833 -20.65 -14.13 21.41
C GLN A 833 -20.46 -13.96 22.93
N PRO A 834 -19.93 -14.96 23.68
CA PRO A 834 -19.60 -14.77 25.10
C PRO A 834 -18.67 -13.60 25.40
N VAL A 835 -17.65 -13.37 24.57
CA VAL A 835 -16.74 -12.22 24.72
C VAL A 835 -17.47 -10.90 24.47
N LEU A 836 -18.31 -10.82 23.43
CA LEU A 836 -19.10 -9.62 23.14
C LEU A 836 -20.09 -9.30 24.27
N ASP A 837 -20.79 -10.29 24.79
CA ASP A 837 -21.75 -10.12 25.88
C ASP A 837 -21.05 -9.65 27.18
N CYS A 838 -19.85 -10.19 27.47
CA CYS A 838 -19.03 -9.75 28.60
C CYS A 838 -18.62 -8.27 28.47
N LEU A 839 -18.26 -7.81 27.27
CA LEU A 839 -17.87 -6.40 27.03
C LEU A 839 -19.07 -5.45 27.02
N ALA A 840 -20.21 -5.92 26.54
CA ALA A 840 -21.46 -5.16 26.48
C ALA A 840 -22.09 -4.94 27.85
N THR A 841 -21.78 -5.79 28.83
CA THR A 841 -22.32 -5.67 30.19
C THR A 841 -21.97 -4.30 30.79
N PRO A 842 -22.96 -3.54 31.30
CA PRO A 842 -22.71 -2.24 31.93
C PRO A 842 -21.79 -2.38 33.15
N LEU A 843 -20.90 -1.40 33.35
CA LEU A 843 -20.04 -1.36 34.53
C LEU A 843 -20.88 -1.02 35.78
N THR A 844 -20.77 -1.82 36.83
CA THR A 844 -21.51 -1.63 38.10
C THR A 844 -20.77 -0.69 39.06
N GLY A 845 -21.41 0.38 39.53
CA GLY A 845 -20.86 1.32 40.54
C GLY A 845 -20.13 2.55 39.97
N THR A 846 -19.62 3.43 40.85
CA THR A 846 -18.80 4.60 40.44
C THR A 846 -17.38 4.14 40.07
N VAL A 847 -17.11 4.01 38.79
CA VAL A 847 -15.82 3.54 38.26
C VAL A 847 -14.98 4.71 37.74
N THR A 848 -13.65 4.56 37.70
CA THR A 848 -12.77 5.59 37.15
C THR A 848 -12.99 5.77 35.65
N THR A 849 -12.78 7.00 35.15
CA THR A 849 -12.94 7.34 33.73
C THR A 849 -12.04 6.50 32.82
N THR A 850 -10.89 6.06 33.33
CA THR A 850 -9.94 5.18 32.62
C THR A 850 -10.55 3.81 32.33
N VAL A 851 -11.29 3.23 33.27
CA VAL A 851 -11.96 1.92 33.08
C VAL A 851 -13.09 2.04 32.05
N VAL A 852 -13.81 3.16 32.07
CA VAL A 852 -14.86 3.46 31.07
C VAL A 852 -14.27 3.58 29.66
N ALA A 853 -13.22 4.39 29.49
CA ALA A 853 -12.53 4.53 28.21
C ALA A 853 -11.98 3.18 27.71
N LYS A 854 -11.41 2.38 28.61
CA LYS A 854 -10.89 1.03 28.32
C LYS A 854 -11.98 0.06 27.86
N ARG A 855 -13.17 0.06 28.47
CA ARG A 855 -14.31 -0.75 27.99
C ARG A 855 -14.68 -0.39 26.54
N TYR A 856 -14.80 0.89 26.23
CA TYR A 856 -15.11 1.33 24.86
C TYR A 856 -13.98 0.99 23.87
N ALA A 857 -12.73 1.11 24.28
CA ALA A 857 -11.58 0.70 23.46
C ALA A 857 -11.57 -0.82 23.17
N PHE A 858 -12.01 -1.66 24.13
CA PHE A 858 -12.18 -3.09 23.90
C PHE A 858 -13.39 -3.44 23.04
N LEU A 859 -14.51 -2.73 23.22
CA LEU A 859 -15.70 -2.87 22.37
C LEU A 859 -15.39 -2.53 20.92
N SER A 860 -14.78 -1.37 20.67
CA SER A 860 -14.36 -0.97 19.32
C SER A 860 -13.38 -1.98 18.70
N ALA A 861 -12.39 -2.47 19.46
CA ALA A 861 -11.47 -3.50 19.00
C ALA A 861 -12.20 -4.81 18.59
N ALA A 862 -13.27 -5.18 19.28
CA ALA A 862 -14.09 -6.35 18.94
C ALA A 862 -14.99 -6.09 17.72
N LEU A 863 -15.69 -4.95 17.69
CA LEU A 863 -16.65 -4.58 16.64
C LEU A 863 -15.99 -4.42 15.27
N ILE A 864 -14.73 -3.98 15.23
CA ILE A 864 -13.94 -3.88 13.99
C ILE A 864 -13.81 -5.22 13.27
N GLU A 865 -13.80 -6.35 13.98
CA GLU A 865 -13.58 -7.69 13.41
C GLU A 865 -14.86 -8.38 12.92
N LEU A 866 -16.02 -7.77 13.19
CA LEU A 866 -17.30 -8.30 12.75
C LEU A 866 -17.47 -8.05 11.25
N SER A 867 -18.06 -9.01 10.55
CA SER A 867 -18.34 -8.86 9.12
C SER A 867 -19.82 -8.53 8.95
N PRO A 868 -20.18 -7.28 8.61
CA PRO A 868 -21.57 -6.84 8.55
C PRO A 868 -22.47 -7.78 7.74
N GLN A 869 -22.00 -8.27 6.61
CA GLN A 869 -22.74 -9.16 5.70
C GLN A 869 -23.22 -10.47 6.31
N THR A 870 -22.42 -11.01 7.24
CA THR A 870 -22.64 -12.36 7.81
C THR A 870 -22.91 -12.28 9.31
N MET A 871 -23.28 -11.09 9.78
CA MET A 871 -23.56 -10.83 11.17
C MET A 871 -24.83 -11.61 11.59
N PRO A 872 -24.76 -12.51 12.59
CA PRO A 872 -25.93 -13.17 13.12
C PRO A 872 -26.86 -12.14 13.77
N PHE A 873 -28.16 -12.47 13.83
CA PHE A 873 -29.18 -11.58 14.39
C PHE A 873 -28.86 -11.06 15.80
N THR A 874 -28.24 -11.89 16.64
CA THR A 874 -27.81 -11.52 18.00
C THR A 874 -26.76 -10.41 18.01
N GLU A 875 -25.80 -10.44 17.08
CA GLU A 875 -24.79 -9.39 16.92
C GLU A 875 -25.44 -8.10 16.40
N VAL A 876 -26.41 -8.17 15.47
CA VAL A 876 -27.15 -6.99 14.98
C VAL A 876 -27.93 -6.31 16.11
N GLN A 877 -28.65 -7.09 16.91
CA GLN A 877 -29.40 -6.56 18.07
C GLN A 877 -28.46 -5.92 19.12
N LEU A 878 -27.27 -6.49 19.30
CA LEU A 878 -26.25 -5.88 20.14
C LEU A 878 -25.80 -4.51 19.60
N HIS A 879 -25.64 -4.34 18.28
CA HIS A 879 -25.23 -3.06 17.70
C HIS A 879 -26.23 -1.95 17.96
N TYR A 880 -27.53 -2.20 17.77
CA TYR A 880 -28.55 -1.18 18.04
C TYR A 880 -28.67 -0.84 19.53
N ARG A 881 -28.55 -1.82 20.44
CA ARG A 881 -28.49 -1.55 21.89
C ARG A 881 -27.29 -0.69 22.28
N LEU A 882 -26.11 -0.99 21.73
CA LEU A 882 -24.91 -0.19 21.97
C LEU A 882 -25.04 1.21 21.37
N LEU A 883 -25.70 1.37 20.22
CA LEU A 883 -25.91 2.68 19.61
C LEU A 883 -26.70 3.62 20.54
N GLU A 884 -27.75 3.09 21.17
CA GLU A 884 -28.56 3.81 22.16
C GLU A 884 -27.73 4.25 23.38
N GLU A 885 -26.94 3.32 23.94
CA GLU A 885 -26.04 3.58 25.07
C GLU A 885 -25.00 4.67 24.73
N LEU A 886 -24.34 4.55 23.58
CA LEU A 886 -23.25 5.45 23.20
C LEU A 886 -23.74 6.86 22.84
N LEU A 887 -24.87 6.98 22.13
CA LEU A 887 -25.45 8.28 21.78
C LEU A 887 -25.85 9.08 23.04
N SER A 888 -26.38 8.39 24.07
CA SER A 888 -26.74 9.03 25.34
C SER A 888 -25.52 9.54 26.13
N SER A 889 -24.32 9.03 25.84
CA SER A 889 -23.09 9.30 26.59
C SER A 889 -22.13 10.30 25.93
N MET A 890 -22.50 10.92 24.80
CA MET A 890 -21.60 11.77 24.00
C MET A 890 -21.11 13.04 24.72
N CYS A 891 -21.83 13.50 25.75
CA CYS A 891 -21.46 14.68 26.56
C CYS A 891 -20.57 14.33 27.78
N HIS A 892 -19.98 13.13 27.82
CA HIS A 892 -19.20 12.67 28.97
C HIS A 892 -18.10 13.67 29.38
N SER A 893 -17.89 13.88 30.67
CA SER A 893 -17.00 14.93 31.21
C SER A 893 -15.52 14.77 30.83
N SER A 894 -15.03 13.53 30.78
CA SER A 894 -13.63 13.20 30.42
C SER A 894 -13.41 13.12 28.91
N ALA A 895 -12.43 13.86 28.40
CA ALA A 895 -12.01 13.86 26.99
C ALA A 895 -11.54 12.47 26.50
N GLN A 896 -10.79 11.73 27.33
CA GLN A 896 -10.34 10.38 27.01
C GLN A 896 -11.51 9.41 26.76
N VAL A 897 -12.60 9.58 27.51
CA VAL A 897 -13.81 8.77 27.32
C VAL A 897 -14.54 9.20 26.04
N ARG A 898 -14.62 10.50 25.75
CA ARG A 898 -15.20 11.03 24.51
C ARG A 898 -14.47 10.54 23.25
N GLU A 899 -13.15 10.51 23.28
CA GLU A 899 -12.33 9.94 22.20
C GLU A 899 -12.65 8.45 21.97
N ALA A 900 -12.62 7.64 23.03
CA ALA A 900 -12.93 6.21 22.94
C ALA A 900 -14.38 5.95 22.49
N LEU A 901 -15.33 6.78 22.96
CA LEU A 901 -16.74 6.76 22.54
C LEU A 901 -16.88 7.10 21.05
N GLY A 902 -16.29 8.20 20.59
CA GLY A 902 -16.38 8.67 19.22
C GLY A 902 -15.87 7.64 18.22
N VAL A 903 -14.74 7.01 18.51
CA VAL A 903 -14.23 5.96 17.62
C VAL A 903 -15.08 4.68 17.69
N THR A 904 -15.61 4.31 18.86
CA THR A 904 -16.54 3.18 18.98
C THR A 904 -17.81 3.42 18.17
N LEU A 905 -18.38 4.62 18.25
CA LEU A 905 -19.53 5.06 17.45
C LEU A 905 -19.22 4.99 15.94
N ALA A 906 -18.05 5.45 15.52
CA ALA A 906 -17.67 5.40 14.11
C ALA A 906 -17.64 3.97 13.54
N VAL A 907 -17.04 3.03 14.28
CA VAL A 907 -17.00 1.61 13.90
C VAL A 907 -18.41 1.01 13.88
N LEU A 908 -19.19 1.28 14.93
CA LEU A 908 -20.54 0.76 15.09
C LEU A 908 -21.47 1.23 13.95
N CYS A 909 -21.51 2.54 13.69
CA CYS A 909 -22.31 3.14 12.62
C CYS A 909 -21.88 2.63 11.24
N SER A 910 -20.58 2.44 11.02
CA SER A 910 -20.06 1.86 9.77
C SER A 910 -20.57 0.43 9.56
N ASN A 911 -20.58 -0.40 10.62
CA ASN A 911 -21.10 -1.77 10.55
C ASN A 911 -22.60 -1.79 10.24
N ILE A 912 -23.39 -0.93 10.90
CA ILE A 912 -24.84 -0.82 10.67
C ILE A 912 -25.12 -0.39 9.22
N GLN A 913 -24.45 0.67 8.73
CA GLN A 913 -24.65 1.17 7.37
C GLN A 913 -24.31 0.11 6.30
N LEU A 914 -23.23 -0.64 6.51
CA LEU A 914 -22.85 -1.73 5.61
C LEU A 914 -23.91 -2.83 5.63
N TYR A 915 -24.37 -3.26 6.81
CA TYR A 915 -25.41 -4.29 6.93
C TYR A 915 -26.70 -3.90 6.19
N GLU A 916 -27.18 -2.67 6.39
CA GLU A 916 -28.38 -2.15 5.72
C GLU A 916 -28.23 -2.13 4.20
N SER A 917 -27.04 -1.78 3.69
CA SER A 917 -26.78 -1.73 2.25
C SER A 917 -26.90 -3.10 1.55
N PHE A 918 -26.62 -4.21 2.24
CA PHE A 918 -26.71 -5.58 1.67
C PHE A 918 -28.12 -6.16 1.68
N ASN A 919 -28.93 -5.85 2.70
CA ASN A 919 -30.28 -6.40 2.85
C ASN A 919 -31.29 -5.90 1.79
N HIS A 920 -30.91 -4.91 0.98
CA HIS A 920 -31.72 -4.44 -0.13
C HIS A 920 -31.68 -5.34 -1.38
N GLU A 921 -30.71 -6.26 -1.53
CA GLU A 921 -30.58 -7.07 -2.75
C GLU A 921 -31.17 -8.50 -2.65
N HIS A 922 -31.47 -9.04 -1.45
CA HIS A 922 -31.80 -10.48 -1.26
C HIS A 922 -33.04 -10.81 -0.42
N SER A 923 -34.10 -10.00 -0.43
CA SER A 923 -35.36 -10.40 0.24
C SER A 923 -36.50 -10.63 -0.76
N HIS A 924 -36.75 -11.92 -1.02
CA HIS A 924 -38.10 -12.41 -1.25
C HIS A 924 -39.02 -11.98 -0.10
N GLU A 925 -40.24 -11.64 -0.47
CA GLU A 925 -41.36 -11.28 0.39
C GLU A 925 -41.59 -12.30 1.52
N GLY A 926 -41.77 -11.84 2.75
CA GLY A 926 -42.26 -12.68 3.84
C GLY A 926 -42.04 -12.14 5.24
N GLU A 927 -40.81 -11.75 5.58
CA GLU A 927 -40.45 -11.34 6.94
C GLU A 927 -39.55 -10.10 6.91
N LYS A 928 -40.15 -8.92 6.81
CA LYS A 928 -39.47 -7.65 7.11
C LYS A 928 -40.31 -6.88 8.13
N ARG A 929 -39.61 -6.10 8.97
CA ARG A 929 -39.94 -4.71 9.37
C ARG A 929 -40.16 -4.40 10.87
N ASP A 930 -39.33 -4.86 11.81
CA ASP A 930 -39.36 -4.27 13.17
C ASP A 930 -38.02 -3.98 13.86
N VAL A 931 -36.86 -4.17 13.20
CA VAL A 931 -35.54 -3.91 13.85
C VAL A 931 -34.88 -2.60 13.38
N ALA A 932 -35.54 -1.81 12.54
CA ALA A 932 -35.10 -0.43 12.29
C ALA A 932 -35.53 0.45 13.46
N TYR A 933 -34.77 0.43 14.56
CA TYR A 933 -34.96 1.35 15.67
C TYR A 933 -34.86 2.79 15.13
N LYS A 934 -35.99 3.51 15.17
CA LYS A 934 -36.06 4.93 14.83
C LYS A 934 -35.83 5.73 16.11
N PHE A 935 -34.80 6.56 16.14
CA PHE A 935 -34.63 7.59 17.16
C PHE A 935 -35.57 8.74 16.82
N ASP A 936 -36.57 9.04 17.67
CA ASP A 936 -37.59 10.07 17.41
C ASP A 936 -38.23 10.01 16.00
N GLY A 937 -38.43 8.80 15.48
CA GLY A 937 -39.01 8.61 14.14
C GLY A 937 -38.06 8.87 12.95
N LYS A 938 -36.78 9.20 13.20
CA LYS A 938 -35.76 9.56 12.20
C LYS A 938 -34.61 8.54 12.15
N SER A 939 -33.78 8.62 11.09
CA SER A 939 -32.53 7.85 11.01
C SER A 939 -31.46 8.49 11.91
N TRP A 940 -30.54 7.68 12.45
CA TRP A 940 -29.45 8.16 13.30
C TRP A 940 -28.54 9.19 12.57
N VAL A 941 -28.37 9.08 11.25
CA VAL A 941 -27.65 10.07 10.42
C VAL A 941 -28.36 11.42 10.45
N GLN A 942 -29.68 11.42 10.30
CA GLN A 942 -30.47 12.64 10.33
C GLN A 942 -30.46 13.28 11.71
N PHE A 943 -30.57 12.47 12.76
CA PHE A 943 -30.44 12.92 14.15
C PHE A 943 -29.10 13.63 14.39
N LEU A 944 -27.98 13.01 14.01
CA LEU A 944 -26.65 13.62 14.18
C LEU A 944 -26.51 14.94 13.39
N LYS A 945 -27.01 15.00 12.15
CA LYS A 945 -26.95 16.22 11.33
C LYS A 945 -27.77 17.37 11.91
N GLU A 946 -28.99 17.10 12.33
CA GLU A 946 -29.88 18.10 12.90
C GLU A 946 -29.33 18.59 14.26
N ARG A 947 -28.90 17.67 15.14
CA ARG A 947 -28.32 18.03 16.42
C ARG A 947 -27.00 18.79 16.28
N ALA A 948 -26.13 18.40 15.35
CA ALA A 948 -24.89 19.14 15.08
C ALA A 948 -25.17 20.57 14.60
N SER A 949 -26.22 20.76 13.79
CA SER A 949 -26.64 22.09 13.33
C SER A 949 -27.17 22.95 14.49
N GLU A 950 -27.97 22.36 15.38
CA GLU A 950 -28.47 23.02 16.59
C GLU A 950 -27.33 23.43 17.54
N VAL A 951 -26.46 22.49 17.87
CA VAL A 951 -25.29 22.69 18.74
C VAL A 951 -24.35 23.76 18.18
N LEU A 952 -24.14 23.77 16.85
CA LEU A 952 -23.36 24.78 16.17
C LEU A 952 -23.93 26.20 16.40
N MET A 953 -25.24 26.36 16.23
CA MET A 953 -25.90 27.66 16.46
C MET A 953 -25.77 28.10 17.92
N ASN A 954 -25.92 27.17 18.87
CA ASN A 954 -25.78 27.46 20.29
C ASN A 954 -24.37 27.94 20.64
N ILE A 955 -23.32 27.23 20.21
CA ILE A 955 -21.92 27.59 20.48
C ILE A 955 -21.57 28.95 19.87
N GLN A 956 -22.04 29.22 18.65
CA GLN A 956 -21.81 30.51 17.99
C GLN A 956 -22.47 31.66 18.76
N ASN A 957 -23.72 31.49 19.20
CA ASN A 957 -24.44 32.50 19.96
C ASN A 957 -23.75 32.79 21.31
N THR A 958 -23.28 31.77 22.03
CA THR A 958 -22.56 31.94 23.29
C THR A 958 -21.20 32.64 23.10
N SER A 959 -20.47 32.33 22.02
CA SER A 959 -19.20 32.99 21.73
C SER A 959 -19.35 34.49 21.42
N GLN A 960 -20.49 34.89 20.85
CA GLN A 960 -20.82 36.29 20.61
C GLN A 960 -21.25 37.02 21.89
N SER A 961 -21.97 36.36 22.81
CA SER A 961 -22.34 36.94 24.11
C SER A 961 -21.13 37.15 25.03
N ASP A 962 -20.18 36.20 25.09
CA ASP A 962 -18.95 36.33 25.89
C ASP A 962 -18.06 37.51 25.45
N SER A 963 -18.10 37.84 24.15
CA SER A 963 -17.40 39.00 23.58
C SER A 963 -18.08 40.35 23.89
N LEU A 964 -19.38 40.33 24.24
CA LEU A 964 -20.11 41.51 24.73
C LEU A 964 -19.97 41.70 26.24
N GLU A 965 -19.96 40.61 27.02
CA GLU A 965 -19.88 40.68 28.50
C GLU A 965 -18.49 41.12 29.01
N THR A 966 -17.44 40.96 28.20
CA THR A 966 -16.11 41.52 28.52
C THR A 966 -16.04 43.05 28.49
N ALA A 967 -17.13 43.74 28.11
CA ALA A 967 -17.24 45.21 28.15
C ALA A 967 -18.07 45.75 29.34
N THR A 968 -18.73 44.91 30.14
CA THR A 968 -19.51 45.37 31.31
C THR A 968 -19.31 44.44 32.49
N ASN A 969 -18.37 44.80 33.37
CA ASN A 969 -18.29 44.24 34.71
C ASN A 969 -19.56 44.62 35.50
N THR A 970 -20.52 43.71 35.58
CA THR A 970 -21.41 43.62 36.74
C THR A 970 -21.96 42.19 36.83
N SER A 971 -21.56 41.51 37.89
CA SER A 971 -22.01 40.17 38.28
C SER A 971 -23.55 40.08 38.29
N SER A 972 -24.11 39.19 37.48
CA SER A 972 -25.44 38.62 37.76
C SER A 972 -25.37 37.11 37.65
N GLU A 973 -25.67 36.45 38.76
CA GLU A 973 -25.84 35.01 38.90
C GLU A 973 -27.03 34.56 38.04
N ASN A 974 -26.78 33.81 36.98
CA ASN A 974 -27.76 32.92 36.37
C ASN A 974 -27.03 31.62 35.95
N GLY A 975 -26.91 30.70 36.90
CA GLY A 975 -26.16 29.45 36.77
C GLY A 975 -26.79 28.35 35.89
N ASN A 976 -27.67 28.69 34.94
CA ASN A 976 -28.41 27.70 34.15
C ASN A 976 -28.12 27.73 32.64
N SER A 977 -27.39 28.73 32.10
CA SER A 977 -27.03 28.80 30.67
C SER A 977 -25.63 28.28 30.34
N ASN A 978 -24.73 28.21 31.33
CA ASN A 978 -23.34 27.79 31.11
C ASN A 978 -23.13 26.26 31.12
N SER A 979 -24.05 25.47 31.69
CA SER A 979 -23.96 24.00 31.65
C SER A 979 -24.23 23.45 30.26
N ASP A 980 -25.27 23.99 29.61
CA ASP A 980 -25.76 23.49 28.33
C ASP A 980 -24.77 23.81 27.20
N SER A 981 -24.15 24.99 27.22
CA SER A 981 -23.10 25.35 26.26
C SER A 981 -21.84 24.48 26.39
N GLN A 982 -21.47 24.09 27.61
CA GLN A 982 -20.31 23.24 27.86
C GLN A 982 -20.58 21.79 27.46
N ASP A 983 -21.80 21.28 27.64
CA ASP A 983 -22.20 19.96 27.17
C ASP A 983 -22.33 19.90 25.65
N ASP A 984 -22.79 20.97 25.02
CA ASP A 984 -22.81 21.15 23.56
C ASP A 984 -21.38 21.11 22.96
N ILE A 985 -20.40 21.76 23.60
CA ILE A 985 -18.97 21.66 23.20
C ILE A 985 -18.46 20.22 23.30
N LYS A 986 -18.71 19.53 24.43
CA LYS A 986 -18.29 18.13 24.63
C LYS A 986 -18.95 17.20 23.60
N TRP A 987 -20.23 17.41 23.31
CA TRP A 987 -20.94 16.64 22.30
C TRP A 987 -20.29 16.80 20.92
N MET A 988 -19.98 18.06 20.54
CA MET A 988 -19.32 18.37 19.27
C MET A 988 -17.90 17.77 19.17
N GLU A 989 -17.13 17.77 20.26
CA GLU A 989 -15.83 17.09 20.30
C GLU A 989 -15.96 15.59 19.98
N THR A 990 -16.96 14.91 20.56
CA THR A 990 -17.23 13.50 20.25
C THR A 990 -17.63 13.31 18.77
N VAL A 991 -18.37 14.24 18.16
CA VAL A 991 -18.73 14.18 16.73
C VAL A 991 -17.51 14.34 15.83
N CYS A 992 -16.59 15.26 16.15
CA CYS A 992 -15.34 15.42 15.40
C CYS A 992 -14.57 14.09 15.31
N GLU A 993 -14.56 13.30 16.38
CA GLU A 993 -13.93 11.97 16.42
C GLU A 993 -14.66 10.94 15.54
N ILE A 994 -16.00 11.03 15.43
CA ILE A 994 -16.80 10.16 14.55
C ILE A 994 -16.53 10.48 13.06
N GLU A 995 -16.50 11.76 12.71
CA GLU A 995 -16.37 12.24 11.32
C GLU A 995 -14.98 12.02 10.72
N VAL A 996 -13.93 12.05 11.53
CA VAL A 996 -12.56 11.64 11.15
C VAL A 996 -12.54 10.23 10.54
N VAL A 997 -13.54 9.40 10.85
CA VAL A 997 -13.62 7.99 10.44
C VAL A 997 -14.79 7.70 9.46
N ALA A 998 -15.91 8.43 9.48
CA ALA A 998 -17.14 7.96 8.79
C ALA A 998 -17.99 8.95 7.94
N PHE A 999 -18.03 10.28 8.19
CA PHE A 999 -19.09 11.14 7.58
C PHE A 999 -18.64 12.26 6.65
N GLY A 1000 -19.57 12.63 5.76
CA GLY A 1000 -19.47 13.54 4.61
C GLY A 1000 -19.74 15.02 4.86
N GLY A 1001 -19.77 15.47 6.11
CA GLY A 1001 -20.16 16.84 6.45
C GLY A 1001 -19.12 17.88 6.05
N VAL A 1002 -19.60 19.05 5.59
CA VAL A 1002 -18.77 20.24 5.28
C VAL A 1002 -18.96 21.36 6.33
N TYR A 1003 -19.65 21.07 7.44
CA TYR A 1003 -20.08 22.04 8.46
C TYR A 1003 -18.95 22.55 9.39
N TRP A 1004 -17.71 22.14 9.14
CA TRP A 1004 -16.59 22.31 10.08
C TRP A 1004 -15.88 23.66 10.01
N PHE A 1005 -16.13 24.47 8.98
CA PHE A 1005 -15.53 25.81 8.82
C PHE A 1005 -15.76 26.72 10.03
N ALA A 1006 -16.84 26.48 10.77
CA ALA A 1006 -17.23 27.28 11.93
C ALA A 1006 -16.39 27.05 13.19
N PHE A 1007 -15.63 25.96 13.28
CA PHE A 1007 -14.99 25.52 14.54
C PHE A 1007 -13.46 25.68 14.57
N GLU A 1008 -12.83 26.21 13.51
CA GLU A 1008 -11.36 26.30 13.44
C GLU A 1008 -10.75 27.22 14.51
N GLU A 1009 -11.53 28.17 15.03
CA GLU A 1009 -11.15 29.09 16.11
C GLU A 1009 -12.31 29.33 17.10
N THR A 1010 -12.71 28.27 17.81
CA THR A 1010 -13.58 28.37 19.01
C THR A 1010 -12.81 28.84 20.24
N SER A 1011 -13.54 29.28 21.28
CA SER A 1011 -12.98 29.54 22.62
C SER A 1011 -12.36 28.28 23.25
N SER A 1012 -12.90 27.08 22.97
CA SER A 1012 -12.29 25.81 23.33
C SER A 1012 -11.10 25.49 22.43
N LYS A 1013 -9.92 25.32 23.04
CA LYS A 1013 -8.68 24.93 22.36
C LYS A 1013 -8.73 23.50 21.81
N ASP A 1014 -9.36 22.58 22.54
CA ASP A 1014 -9.42 21.16 22.20
C ASP A 1014 -10.40 20.90 21.03
N LEU A 1015 -11.55 21.57 21.03
CA LEU A 1015 -12.46 21.53 19.87
C LEU A 1015 -11.81 22.14 18.62
N SER A 1016 -11.06 23.24 18.76
CA SER A 1016 -10.33 23.87 17.64
C SER A 1016 -9.25 22.94 17.06
N THR A 1017 -8.51 22.20 17.88
CA THR A 1017 -7.50 21.25 17.39
C THR A 1017 -8.15 20.07 16.66
N LEU A 1018 -9.23 19.51 17.19
CA LEU A 1018 -9.99 18.44 16.53
C LEU A 1018 -10.59 18.90 15.20
N ALA A 1019 -11.18 20.10 15.16
CA ALA A 1019 -11.71 20.70 13.93
C ALA A 1019 -10.63 20.89 12.86
N LYS A 1020 -9.42 21.32 13.25
CA LYS A 1020 -8.27 21.44 12.32
C LYS A 1020 -7.84 20.08 11.75
N VAL A 1021 -7.85 19.02 12.55
CA VAL A 1021 -7.54 17.65 12.09
C VAL A 1021 -8.60 17.16 11.09
N ALA A 1022 -9.88 17.34 11.42
CA ALA A 1022 -10.99 17.01 10.52
C ALA A 1022 -10.91 17.80 9.20
N PHE A 1023 -10.51 19.07 9.28
CA PHE A 1023 -10.32 19.94 8.12
C PHE A 1023 -9.18 19.49 7.19
N GLU A 1024 -8.05 19.04 7.74
CA GLU A 1024 -6.97 18.45 6.95
C GLU A 1024 -7.40 17.17 6.23
N LEU A 1025 -8.30 16.39 6.80
CA LEU A 1025 -8.90 15.22 6.14
C LEU A 1025 -9.82 15.60 4.98
N LEU A 1026 -10.68 16.61 5.20
CA LEU A 1026 -11.59 17.13 4.17
C LEU A 1026 -10.85 17.69 2.96
N LYS A 1027 -9.64 18.24 3.15
CA LYS A 1027 -8.79 18.73 2.05
C LYS A 1027 -8.44 17.65 1.03
N TRP A 1028 -8.48 16.36 1.39
CA TRP A 1028 -8.15 15.24 0.49
C TRP A 1028 -9.38 14.51 -0.05
N ARG A 1029 -10.58 14.83 0.45
CA ARG A 1029 -11.82 14.21 -0.01
C ARG A 1029 -12.26 14.79 -1.35
N ILE A 1030 -12.70 13.90 -2.25
CA ILE A 1030 -13.29 14.28 -3.53
C ILE A 1030 -14.80 14.10 -3.42
N PHE A 1031 -15.56 15.18 -3.59
CA PHE A 1031 -17.02 15.16 -3.59
C PHE A 1031 -17.54 14.93 -5.01
N CYS A 1032 -18.57 14.08 -5.15
CA CYS A 1032 -19.18 13.74 -6.43
C CYS A 1032 -20.71 13.82 -6.35
N GLY A 1033 -21.35 14.17 -7.47
CA GLY A 1033 -22.82 14.20 -7.60
C GLY A 1033 -23.46 15.24 -6.65
N PRO A 1034 -24.55 14.91 -5.94
CA PRO A 1034 -25.27 15.87 -5.10
C PRO A 1034 -24.43 16.43 -3.95
N HIS A 1035 -23.49 15.65 -3.42
CA HIS A 1035 -22.60 16.10 -2.34
C HIS A 1035 -21.65 17.22 -2.78
N LEU A 1036 -21.29 17.29 -4.08
CA LEU A 1036 -20.47 18.39 -4.60
C LEU A 1036 -21.25 19.70 -4.55
N GLN A 1037 -22.53 19.68 -4.91
CA GLN A 1037 -23.39 20.86 -4.87
C GLN A 1037 -23.62 21.34 -3.43
N GLU A 1038 -23.86 20.41 -2.50
CA GLU A 1038 -23.95 20.73 -1.07
C GLU A 1038 -22.64 21.37 -0.57
N ALA A 1039 -21.49 20.80 -0.91
CA ALA A 1039 -20.19 21.35 -0.53
C ALA A 1039 -19.96 22.76 -1.09
N VAL A 1040 -20.28 23.00 -2.37
CA VAL A 1040 -20.18 24.33 -2.98
C VAL A 1040 -21.11 25.33 -2.27
N SER A 1041 -22.36 24.92 -1.97
CA SER A 1041 -23.30 25.77 -1.24
C SER A 1041 -22.77 26.17 0.13
N VAL A 1042 -22.24 25.22 0.91
CA VAL A 1042 -21.68 25.48 2.24
C VAL A 1042 -20.45 26.40 2.14
N ILE A 1043 -19.54 26.15 1.20
CA ILE A 1043 -18.37 27.00 0.97
C ILE A 1043 -18.78 28.45 0.67
N LEU A 1044 -19.79 28.65 -0.18
CA LEU A 1044 -20.26 29.98 -0.56
C LEU A 1044 -20.95 30.71 0.60
N SER A 1045 -21.70 30.00 1.46
CA SER A 1045 -22.24 30.60 2.68
C SER A 1045 -21.14 30.95 3.68
N SER A 1046 -20.17 30.06 3.89
CA SER A 1046 -19.06 30.29 4.85
C SER A 1046 -18.09 31.38 4.40
N ALA A 1047 -17.92 31.58 3.09
CA ALA A 1047 -17.13 32.68 2.54
C ALA A 1047 -17.78 34.06 2.77
N ASN A 1048 -19.10 34.12 2.96
CA ASN A 1048 -19.85 35.35 3.24
C ASN A 1048 -20.31 35.45 4.71
N ASP A 1049 -19.77 34.59 5.59
CA ASP A 1049 -20.12 34.58 7.00
C ASP A 1049 -19.75 35.90 7.68
N SER A 1050 -20.48 36.30 8.73
CA SER A 1050 -20.17 37.52 9.49
C SER A 1050 -18.83 37.43 10.23
N ASN A 1051 -18.40 36.22 10.62
CA ASN A 1051 -17.15 35.97 11.30
C ASN A 1051 -15.96 35.84 10.32
N TRP A 1052 -14.99 36.74 10.41
CA TRP A 1052 -13.83 36.78 9.51
C TRP A 1052 -12.93 35.55 9.62
N ARG A 1053 -12.92 34.87 10.77
CA ARG A 1053 -12.15 33.64 10.98
C ARG A 1053 -12.70 32.52 10.10
N ILE A 1054 -14.02 32.39 10.03
CA ILE A 1054 -14.72 31.43 9.15
C ILE A 1054 -14.43 31.76 7.69
N ARG A 1055 -14.45 33.05 7.31
CA ARG A 1055 -14.06 33.47 5.95
C ARG A 1055 -12.61 33.08 5.63
N SER A 1056 -11.67 33.32 6.55
CA SER A 1056 -10.25 32.97 6.39
C SER A 1056 -9.99 31.45 6.30
N ALA A 1057 -10.66 30.67 7.16
CA ALA A 1057 -10.68 29.21 7.11
C ALA A 1057 -11.16 28.70 5.75
N THR A 1058 -12.31 29.24 5.29
CA THR A 1058 -12.92 28.90 4.00
C THR A 1058 -11.96 29.20 2.84
N LEU A 1059 -11.30 30.37 2.83
CA LEU A 1059 -10.30 30.72 1.82
C LEU A 1059 -9.11 29.74 1.79
N THR A 1060 -8.66 29.28 2.96
CA THR A 1060 -7.59 28.27 3.07
C THR A 1060 -8.00 26.96 2.42
N TYR A 1061 -9.22 26.50 2.67
CA TYR A 1061 -9.79 25.29 2.06
C TYR A 1061 -9.94 25.43 0.55
N LEU A 1062 -10.49 26.57 0.12
CA LEU A 1062 -10.92 26.82 -1.25
C LEU A 1062 -9.79 26.58 -2.26
N ARG A 1063 -8.57 27.02 -1.95
CA ARG A 1063 -7.39 26.79 -2.80
C ARG A 1063 -7.15 25.31 -3.07
N THR A 1064 -7.33 24.46 -2.04
CA THR A 1064 -7.18 23.01 -2.17
C THR A 1064 -8.38 22.39 -2.87
N PHE A 1065 -9.59 22.79 -2.47
CA PHE A 1065 -10.85 22.32 -3.07
C PHE A 1065 -10.87 22.55 -4.59
N MET A 1066 -10.57 23.77 -5.02
CA MET A 1066 -10.56 24.16 -6.44
C MET A 1066 -9.53 23.37 -7.26
N TYR A 1067 -8.33 23.16 -6.72
CA TYR A 1067 -7.32 22.34 -7.40
C TYR A 1067 -7.81 20.90 -7.57
N ARG A 1068 -8.30 20.27 -6.50
CA ARG A 1068 -8.67 18.85 -6.49
C ARG A 1068 -9.95 18.54 -7.25
N HIS A 1069 -10.85 19.52 -7.39
CA HIS A 1069 -12.12 19.39 -8.11
C HIS A 1069 -12.11 20.09 -9.48
N SER A 1070 -10.94 20.51 -9.96
CA SER A 1070 -10.78 21.38 -11.13
C SER A 1070 -11.44 20.85 -12.42
N PHE A 1071 -11.55 19.53 -12.58
CA PHE A 1071 -12.21 18.91 -13.74
C PHE A 1071 -13.71 18.66 -13.55
N ILE A 1072 -14.20 18.50 -12.32
CA ILE A 1072 -15.60 18.13 -12.03
C ILE A 1072 -16.49 19.32 -11.67
N LEU A 1073 -15.91 20.44 -11.25
CA LEU A 1073 -16.65 21.68 -11.06
C LEU A 1073 -17.12 22.23 -12.41
N SER A 1074 -18.40 22.59 -12.47
CA SER A 1074 -18.99 23.28 -13.61
C SER A 1074 -18.46 24.70 -13.74
N ASN A 1075 -18.52 25.27 -14.96
CA ASN A 1075 -18.10 26.66 -15.19
C ASN A 1075 -18.94 27.67 -14.38
N ALA A 1076 -20.22 27.36 -14.13
CA ALA A 1076 -21.08 28.20 -13.31
C ALA A 1076 -20.62 28.25 -11.83
N GLU A 1077 -20.34 27.08 -11.24
CA GLU A 1077 -19.83 26.98 -9.87
C GLU A 1077 -18.47 27.67 -9.75
N LYS A 1078 -17.57 27.48 -10.72
CA LYS A 1078 -16.28 28.18 -10.77
C LYS A 1078 -16.45 29.70 -10.79
N GLN A 1079 -17.29 30.22 -11.68
CA GLN A 1079 -17.55 31.66 -11.78
C GLN A 1079 -18.13 32.22 -10.47
N GLN A 1080 -19.04 31.50 -9.81
CA GLN A 1080 -19.61 31.91 -8.55
C GLN A 1080 -18.57 31.97 -7.43
N ILE A 1081 -17.69 30.96 -7.37
CA ILE A 1081 -16.57 30.92 -6.42
C ILE A 1081 -15.60 32.08 -6.69
N TRP A 1082 -15.17 32.27 -7.94
CA TRP A 1082 -14.26 33.36 -8.31
C TRP A 1082 -14.83 34.73 -7.91
N ARG A 1083 -16.08 35.03 -8.28
CA ARG A 1083 -16.75 36.28 -7.89
C ARG A 1083 -16.82 36.48 -6.38
N THR A 1084 -17.06 35.40 -5.63
CA THR A 1084 -17.12 35.47 -4.16
C THR A 1084 -15.74 35.83 -3.58
N VAL A 1085 -14.66 35.22 -4.07
CA VAL A 1085 -13.29 35.55 -3.62
C VAL A 1085 -12.87 36.95 -4.08
N GLU A 1086 -13.26 37.37 -5.29
CA GLU A 1086 -13.04 38.73 -5.79
C GLU A 1086 -13.70 39.78 -4.89
N ASN A 1087 -14.94 39.55 -4.44
CA ASN A 1087 -15.63 40.44 -3.51
C ASN A 1087 -14.89 40.55 -2.17
N LEU A 1088 -14.22 39.48 -1.71
CA LEU A 1088 -13.43 39.48 -0.49
C LEU A 1088 -12.13 40.31 -0.58
N LEU A 1089 -11.74 40.80 -1.77
CA LEU A 1089 -10.68 41.80 -1.90
C LEU A 1089 -11.06 43.17 -1.32
N LEU A 1090 -12.35 43.40 -1.08
CA LEU A 1090 -12.88 44.61 -0.44
C LEU A 1090 -13.19 44.42 1.06
N ASP A 1091 -13.09 43.19 1.58
CA ASP A 1091 -13.33 42.85 3.00
C ASP A 1091 -12.39 43.64 3.92
N ASN A 1092 -12.66 43.90 5.20
CA ASN A 1092 -11.69 44.64 6.02
C ASN A 1092 -10.51 43.80 6.52
N GLN A 1093 -10.68 42.50 6.74
CA GLN A 1093 -9.76 41.63 7.48
C GLN A 1093 -9.11 40.53 6.62
N VAL A 1094 -9.78 40.00 5.58
CA VAL A 1094 -9.27 38.81 4.83
C VAL A 1094 -8.72 39.08 3.43
N ARG A 1095 -8.56 40.34 3.01
CA ARG A 1095 -8.17 40.73 1.63
C ARG A 1095 -6.87 40.13 1.14
N GLU A 1096 -5.82 40.18 1.96
CA GLU A 1096 -4.51 39.62 1.59
C GLU A 1096 -4.59 38.11 1.36
N HIS A 1097 -5.41 37.43 2.18
CA HIS A 1097 -5.68 36.00 2.03
C HIS A 1097 -6.44 35.72 0.73
N ALA A 1098 -7.48 36.50 0.42
CA ALA A 1098 -8.23 36.39 -0.83
C ALA A 1098 -7.34 36.59 -2.06
N ALA A 1099 -6.44 37.57 -2.02
CA ALA A 1099 -5.46 37.81 -3.09
C ALA A 1099 -4.51 36.62 -3.30
N ALA A 1100 -4.01 36.02 -2.21
CA ALA A 1100 -3.17 34.82 -2.28
C ALA A 1100 -3.94 33.60 -2.84
N VAL A 1101 -5.23 33.47 -2.53
CA VAL A 1101 -6.09 32.43 -3.12
C VAL A 1101 -6.27 32.66 -4.61
N LEU A 1102 -6.61 33.87 -5.06
CA LEU A 1102 -6.74 34.22 -6.48
C LEU A 1102 -5.45 33.98 -7.27
N ALA A 1103 -4.29 34.33 -6.70
CA ALA A 1103 -2.98 34.02 -7.28
C ALA A 1103 -2.78 32.51 -7.50
N GLY A 1104 -3.30 31.69 -6.59
CA GLY A 1104 -3.32 30.23 -6.73
C GLY A 1104 -4.35 29.72 -7.74
N LEU A 1105 -5.56 30.31 -7.78
CA LEU A 1105 -6.62 29.91 -8.72
C LEU A 1105 -6.25 30.21 -10.17
N MET A 1106 -5.53 31.31 -10.44
CA MET A 1106 -5.01 31.62 -11.78
C MET A 1106 -4.03 30.56 -12.31
N LYS A 1107 -3.34 29.83 -11.43
CA LYS A 1107 -2.50 28.66 -11.80
C LYS A 1107 -3.33 27.38 -12.02
N GLY A 1108 -4.63 27.41 -11.75
CA GLY A 1108 -5.55 26.26 -11.71
C GLY A 1108 -5.99 25.71 -13.07
N GLY A 1109 -5.44 26.22 -14.17
CA GLY A 1109 -5.71 25.72 -15.53
C GLY A 1109 -7.04 26.18 -16.14
N ASP A 1110 -7.72 27.16 -15.54
CA ASP A 1110 -8.90 27.84 -16.10
C ASP A 1110 -8.49 29.21 -16.69
N GLU A 1111 -7.79 29.18 -17.83
CA GLU A 1111 -7.17 30.38 -18.44
C GLU A 1111 -8.16 31.49 -18.80
N ASP A 1112 -9.40 31.15 -19.17
CA ASP A 1112 -10.41 32.16 -19.52
C ASP A 1112 -10.81 33.00 -18.31
N LEU A 1113 -11.02 32.36 -17.15
CA LEU A 1113 -11.32 33.05 -15.89
C LEU A 1113 -10.11 33.84 -15.39
N ALA A 1114 -8.92 33.25 -15.50
CA ALA A 1114 -7.69 33.91 -15.13
C ALA A 1114 -7.44 35.15 -16.00
N LYS A 1115 -7.70 35.08 -17.31
CA LYS A 1115 -7.58 36.20 -18.23
C LYS A 1115 -8.59 37.30 -17.93
N ASP A 1116 -9.86 36.97 -17.77
CA ASP A 1116 -10.91 37.93 -17.41
C ASP A 1116 -10.59 38.67 -16.10
N PHE A 1117 -10.11 37.95 -15.08
CA PHE A 1117 -9.66 38.55 -13.83
C PHE A 1117 -8.45 39.47 -14.01
N ARG A 1118 -7.41 39.04 -14.74
CA ARG A 1118 -6.21 39.86 -15.02
C ARG A 1118 -6.56 41.15 -15.75
N ASP A 1119 -7.37 41.06 -16.79
CA ASP A 1119 -7.76 42.20 -17.63
C ASP A 1119 -8.57 43.22 -16.79
N LYS A 1120 -9.47 42.75 -15.91
CA LYS A 1120 -10.19 43.58 -14.94
C LYS A 1120 -9.26 44.23 -13.93
N ALA A 1121 -8.37 43.45 -13.30
CA ALA A 1121 -7.42 43.95 -12.30
C ALA A 1121 -6.51 45.05 -12.86
N TYR A 1122 -6.00 44.87 -14.07
CA TYR A 1122 -5.20 45.88 -14.77
C TYR A 1122 -6.00 47.15 -15.07
N THR A 1123 -7.22 46.99 -15.56
CA THR A 1123 -8.10 48.12 -15.92
C THR A 1123 -8.45 48.96 -14.69
N GLU A 1124 -8.84 48.31 -13.58
CA GLU A 1124 -9.17 48.99 -12.32
C GLU A 1124 -7.97 49.73 -11.73
N ALA A 1125 -6.79 49.09 -11.69
CA ALA A 1125 -5.55 49.72 -11.23
C ALA A 1125 -5.16 50.92 -12.11
N THR A 1126 -5.33 50.82 -13.43
CA THR A 1126 -5.07 51.93 -14.37
C THR A 1126 -6.01 53.11 -14.14
N ILE A 1127 -7.30 52.84 -13.91
CA ILE A 1127 -8.30 53.88 -13.60
C ILE A 1127 -7.93 54.59 -12.30
N LEU A 1128 -7.55 53.86 -11.25
CA LEU A 1128 -7.10 54.42 -9.98
C LEU A 1128 -5.86 55.31 -10.14
N GLN A 1129 -4.86 54.85 -10.90
CA GLN A 1129 -3.67 55.64 -11.17
C GLN A 1129 -3.99 56.94 -11.93
N ARG A 1130 -4.89 56.88 -12.93
CA ARG A 1130 -5.31 58.06 -13.71
C ARG A 1130 -6.08 59.07 -12.84
N LYS A 1131 -7.01 58.61 -11.99
CA LYS A 1131 -7.76 59.46 -11.05
C LYS A 1131 -6.83 60.20 -10.08
N ARG A 1132 -5.75 59.56 -9.63
CA ARG A 1132 -4.72 60.20 -8.79
C ARG A 1132 -3.91 61.26 -9.52
N LYS A 1133 -3.44 60.98 -10.74
CA LYS A 1133 -2.69 61.98 -11.55
C LYS A 1133 -3.50 63.25 -11.79
N ARG A 1134 -4.84 63.15 -11.87
CA ARG A 1134 -5.76 64.28 -12.06
C ARG A 1134 -6.19 64.99 -10.76
N ARG A 1135 -5.61 64.64 -9.59
CA ARG A 1135 -5.95 65.21 -8.26
C ARG A 1135 -7.46 65.27 -7.96
N THR A 1136 -8.26 64.40 -8.58
CA THR A 1136 -9.73 64.38 -8.51
C THR A 1136 -10.26 63.41 -7.46
N LEU A 1137 -9.38 62.88 -6.59
CA LEU A 1137 -9.79 62.07 -5.45
C LEU A 1137 -10.50 62.96 -4.43
N SER A 1138 -11.82 63.04 -4.51
CA SER A 1138 -12.63 63.44 -3.36
C SER A 1138 -12.44 62.41 -2.24
N SER A 1139 -12.57 62.84 -0.98
CA SER A 1139 -12.33 62.11 0.26
C SER A 1139 -13.22 60.88 0.52
N SER A 1140 -13.69 60.19 -0.52
CA SER A 1140 -14.79 59.21 -0.48
C SER A 1140 -14.39 57.75 -0.78
N GLN A 1141 -13.18 57.46 -1.27
CA GLN A 1141 -12.75 56.06 -1.49
C GLN A 1141 -12.06 55.48 -0.25
N SER A 1142 -12.59 54.36 0.26
CA SER A 1142 -12.01 53.66 1.39
C SER A 1142 -10.62 53.10 1.06
N ILE A 1143 -9.73 53.04 2.05
CA ILE A 1143 -8.41 52.38 1.94
C ILE A 1143 -8.57 50.94 1.43
N ALA A 1144 -9.69 50.28 1.74
CA ALA A 1144 -10.00 48.95 1.26
C ALA A 1144 -10.24 48.84 -0.24
N SER A 1145 -10.91 49.83 -0.85
CA SER A 1145 -11.10 49.86 -2.30
C SER A 1145 -9.78 50.03 -3.05
N ILE A 1146 -8.89 50.89 -2.56
CA ILE A 1146 -7.57 51.12 -3.17
C ILE A 1146 -6.67 49.89 -3.00
N HIS A 1147 -6.58 49.37 -1.77
CA HIS A 1147 -5.74 48.21 -1.47
C HIS A 1147 -6.24 46.94 -2.17
N GLY A 1148 -7.56 46.73 -2.27
CA GLY A 1148 -8.17 45.61 -2.97
C GLY A 1148 -7.81 45.57 -4.46
N ALA A 1149 -7.87 46.70 -5.16
CA ALA A 1149 -7.48 46.79 -6.57
C ALA A 1149 -5.96 46.55 -6.77
N VAL A 1150 -5.12 47.05 -5.86
CA VAL A 1150 -3.67 46.75 -5.88
C VAL A 1150 -3.41 45.26 -5.58
N LEU A 1151 -4.14 44.67 -4.64
CA LEU A 1151 -4.06 43.25 -4.32
C LEU A 1151 -4.48 42.35 -5.48
N ALA A 1152 -5.48 42.75 -6.27
CA ALA A 1152 -5.85 42.06 -7.52
C ALA A 1152 -4.68 42.05 -8.53
N LEU A 1153 -4.00 43.19 -8.66
CA LEU A 1153 -2.82 43.31 -9.52
C LEU A 1153 -1.63 42.48 -8.99
N VAL A 1154 -1.41 42.48 -7.67
CA VAL A 1154 -0.41 41.64 -7.00
C VAL A 1154 -0.68 40.16 -7.24
N ALA A 1155 -1.94 39.72 -7.10
CA ALA A 1155 -2.32 38.34 -7.36
C ALA A 1155 -2.01 37.94 -8.80
N SER A 1156 -2.27 38.85 -9.75
CA SER A 1156 -1.97 38.64 -11.17
C SER A 1156 -0.47 38.46 -11.41
N VAL A 1157 0.38 39.32 -10.81
CA VAL A 1157 1.85 39.23 -10.92
C VAL A 1157 2.39 37.93 -10.30
N LEU A 1158 1.96 37.59 -9.08
CA LEU A 1158 2.44 36.40 -8.37
C LEU A 1158 1.88 35.07 -8.91
N SER A 1159 0.93 35.13 -9.85
CA SER A 1159 0.42 33.97 -10.57
C SER A 1159 1.43 33.34 -11.54
N ALA A 1160 2.46 34.08 -11.96
CA ALA A 1160 3.50 33.63 -12.90
C ALA A 1160 4.92 33.77 -12.29
N PRO A 1161 5.32 32.89 -11.34
CA PRO A 1161 6.59 33.05 -10.61
C PRO A 1161 7.84 32.67 -11.43
N TYR A 1162 7.75 31.79 -12.43
CA TYR A 1162 8.92 31.30 -13.18
C TYR A 1162 8.82 31.56 -14.69
N ASP A 1163 7.83 32.33 -15.11
CA ASP A 1163 7.49 32.58 -16.51
C ASP A 1163 7.33 34.06 -16.77
N MET A 1164 7.68 34.48 -17.99
CA MET A 1164 7.53 35.86 -18.45
C MET A 1164 6.51 35.92 -19.61
N PRO A 1165 5.20 35.76 -19.34
CA PRO A 1165 4.19 35.92 -20.38
C PRO A 1165 4.12 37.39 -20.81
N SER A 1166 3.67 37.64 -22.04
CA SER A 1166 3.72 38.97 -22.66
C SER A 1166 2.98 40.07 -21.89
N TRP A 1167 1.98 39.72 -21.08
CA TRP A 1167 1.22 40.66 -20.25
C TRP A 1167 1.93 41.04 -18.93
N LEU A 1168 2.85 40.19 -18.44
CA LEU A 1168 3.43 40.34 -17.11
C LEU A 1168 4.31 41.60 -16.95
N PRO A 1169 5.16 41.98 -17.93
CA PRO A 1169 5.95 43.21 -17.83
C PRO A 1169 5.10 44.45 -17.53
N GLU A 1170 4.00 44.65 -18.26
CA GLU A 1170 3.10 45.79 -18.07
C GLU A 1170 2.43 45.79 -16.69
N HIS A 1171 2.02 44.62 -16.20
CA HIS A 1171 1.38 44.48 -14.89
C HIS A 1171 2.37 44.77 -13.75
N VAL A 1172 3.60 44.25 -13.85
CA VAL A 1172 4.66 44.47 -12.87
C VAL A 1172 5.09 45.94 -12.83
N THR A 1173 5.23 46.59 -13.98
CA THR A 1173 5.53 48.03 -14.05
C THR A 1173 4.39 48.88 -13.49
N LEU A 1174 3.12 48.54 -13.79
CA LEU A 1174 1.98 49.23 -13.20
C LEU A 1174 1.95 49.08 -11.68
N LEU A 1175 2.25 47.87 -11.17
CA LEU A 1175 2.32 47.57 -9.74
C LEU A 1175 3.42 48.39 -9.03
N ALA A 1176 4.61 48.46 -9.62
CA ALA A 1176 5.74 49.22 -9.09
C ALA A 1176 5.42 50.72 -8.90
N ARG A 1177 4.54 51.31 -9.73
CA ARG A 1177 4.09 52.70 -9.59
C ARG A 1177 3.22 52.98 -8.36
N PHE A 1178 2.77 51.95 -7.64
CA PHE A 1178 2.07 52.08 -6.35
C PHE A 1178 3.02 52.02 -5.14
N SER A 1179 4.34 52.00 -5.34
CA SER A 1179 5.34 51.98 -4.26
C SER A 1179 5.33 53.23 -3.37
N GLY A 1180 4.88 54.38 -3.91
CA GLY A 1180 4.78 55.66 -3.20
C GLY A 1180 3.56 55.80 -2.27
N GLU A 1181 2.75 54.76 -2.13
CA GLU A 1181 1.51 54.77 -1.35
C GLU A 1181 1.73 54.66 0.16
N PRO A 1182 0.77 55.07 1.01
CA PRO A 1182 0.82 54.76 2.43
C PRO A 1182 0.62 53.25 2.68
N SER A 1183 1.12 52.77 3.83
CA SER A 1183 0.85 51.41 4.32
C SER A 1183 -0.67 51.23 4.55
N PRO A 1184 -1.27 50.07 4.23
CA PRO A 1184 -0.68 48.76 3.90
C PRO A 1184 -0.29 48.54 2.42
N VAL A 1185 -0.66 49.45 1.52
CA VAL A 1185 -0.47 49.28 0.06
C VAL A 1185 1.01 49.18 -0.30
N LYS A 1186 1.85 50.13 0.17
CA LYS A 1186 3.30 50.10 -0.08
C LYS A 1186 3.97 48.81 0.37
N SER A 1187 3.67 48.35 1.60
CA SER A 1187 4.21 47.08 2.13
C SER A 1187 3.87 45.90 1.22
N THR A 1188 2.63 45.85 0.74
CA THR A 1188 2.15 44.82 -0.20
C THR A 1188 2.92 44.86 -1.52
N VAL A 1189 3.05 46.05 -2.12
CA VAL A 1189 3.77 46.26 -3.40
C VAL A 1189 5.24 45.85 -3.27
N THR A 1190 5.93 46.30 -2.23
CA THR A 1190 7.34 45.99 -2.00
C THR A 1190 7.56 44.48 -1.82
N LYS A 1191 6.71 43.79 -1.04
CA LYS A 1191 6.77 42.33 -0.88
C LYS A 1191 6.52 41.60 -2.21
N ALA A 1192 5.53 42.03 -2.98
CA ALA A 1192 5.20 41.41 -4.26
C ALA A 1192 6.32 41.55 -5.30
N VAL A 1193 6.91 42.75 -5.42
CA VAL A 1193 8.04 43.00 -6.34
C VAL A 1193 9.29 42.23 -5.91
N ALA A 1194 9.56 42.14 -4.59
CA ALA A 1194 10.66 41.33 -4.08
C ALA A 1194 10.49 39.83 -4.40
N GLU A 1195 9.28 39.29 -4.22
CA GLU A 1195 8.98 37.90 -4.53
C GLU A 1195 9.05 37.61 -6.05
N PHE A 1196 8.59 38.54 -6.89
CA PHE A 1196 8.77 38.49 -8.34
C PHE A 1196 10.27 38.40 -8.72
N ARG A 1197 11.11 39.30 -8.19
CA ARG A 1197 12.56 39.28 -8.45
C ARG A 1197 13.21 37.99 -7.97
N ARG A 1198 12.85 37.51 -6.78
CA ARG A 1198 13.39 36.27 -6.19
C ARG A 1198 13.10 35.06 -7.07
N THR A 1199 11.90 34.97 -7.62
CA THR A 1199 11.45 33.81 -8.40
C THR A 1199 11.97 33.80 -9.84
N HIS A 1200 12.33 34.97 -10.39
CA HIS A 1200 12.89 35.14 -11.74
C HIS A 1200 14.42 35.26 -11.79
N ALA A 1201 15.11 35.22 -10.63
CA ALA A 1201 16.55 35.48 -10.53
C ALA A 1201 17.40 34.54 -11.41
N ASP A 1202 17.09 33.24 -11.42
CA ASP A 1202 17.85 32.22 -12.16
C ASP A 1202 17.77 32.40 -13.68
N THR A 1203 16.68 33.00 -14.17
CA THR A 1203 16.37 33.19 -15.60
C THR A 1203 16.39 34.66 -16.04
N TRP A 1204 16.78 35.57 -15.14
CA TRP A 1204 16.69 37.02 -15.35
C TRP A 1204 17.47 37.50 -16.57
N ASN A 1205 18.64 36.89 -16.84
CA ASN A 1205 19.50 37.23 -17.98
C ASN A 1205 18.79 37.13 -19.33
N PHE A 1206 17.78 36.26 -19.44
CA PHE A 1206 16.96 36.10 -20.65
C PHE A 1206 15.63 36.84 -20.55
N GLN A 1207 15.02 36.86 -19.36
CA GLN A 1207 13.69 37.44 -19.16
C GLN A 1207 13.70 38.97 -19.14
N LYS A 1208 14.84 39.60 -18.82
CA LYS A 1208 14.98 41.06 -18.87
C LYS A 1208 14.71 41.65 -20.26
N ASP A 1209 14.94 40.87 -21.32
CA ASP A 1209 14.75 41.32 -22.71
C ASP A 1209 13.25 41.48 -23.08
N SER A 1210 12.34 41.00 -22.22
CA SER A 1210 10.90 41.23 -22.37
C SER A 1210 10.44 42.59 -21.84
N PHE A 1211 11.33 43.36 -21.21
CA PHE A 1211 11.05 44.69 -20.68
C PHE A 1211 11.67 45.77 -21.57
N THR A 1212 11.01 46.93 -21.63
CA THR A 1212 11.64 48.15 -22.16
C THR A 1212 12.59 48.76 -21.13
N GLU A 1213 13.54 49.60 -21.57
CA GLU A 1213 14.46 50.29 -20.65
C GLU A 1213 13.71 51.13 -19.60
N GLU A 1214 12.67 51.85 -20.02
CA GLU A 1214 11.79 52.61 -19.10
C GLU A 1214 11.12 51.72 -18.05
N GLN A 1215 10.70 50.51 -18.42
CA GLN A 1215 10.07 49.57 -17.48
C GLN A 1215 11.10 49.01 -16.48
N LEU A 1216 12.33 48.78 -16.92
CA LEU A 1216 13.42 48.33 -16.06
C LEU A 1216 13.84 49.42 -15.06
N GLU A 1217 13.83 50.69 -15.47
CA GLU A 1217 14.12 51.84 -14.59
C GLU A 1217 13.06 51.96 -13.47
N VAL A 1218 11.78 51.94 -13.83
CA VAL A 1218 10.66 51.95 -12.85
C VAL A 1218 10.77 50.76 -11.88
N LEU A 1219 11.18 49.59 -12.38
CA LEU A 1219 11.41 48.43 -11.53
C LEU A 1219 12.62 48.62 -10.63
N ALA A 1220 13.73 49.14 -11.14
CA ALA A 1220 14.96 49.40 -10.41
C ALA A 1220 14.69 50.32 -9.21
N ASP A 1221 13.95 51.41 -9.40
CA ASP A 1221 13.55 52.39 -8.37
C ASP A 1221 12.75 51.79 -7.21
N THR A 1222 12.14 50.61 -7.42
CA THR A 1222 11.41 49.87 -6.39
C THR A 1222 12.35 49.00 -5.54
N SER A 1223 13.68 49.14 -5.68
CA SER A 1223 14.68 48.33 -4.98
C SER A 1223 14.54 48.41 -3.45
N SER A 1224 14.32 47.21 -2.90
CA SER A 1224 14.25 46.82 -1.51
C SER A 1224 15.08 47.65 -0.53
N SER A 1225 14.40 48.33 0.37
CA SER A 1225 14.82 48.31 1.77
C SER A 1225 13.69 47.77 2.64
N SER A 1226 13.87 46.54 3.11
CA SER A 1226 13.38 46.15 4.43
C SER A 1226 13.81 47.24 5.42
N SER A 1227 13.10 47.45 6.54
CA SER A 1227 13.42 48.53 7.50
C SER A 1227 14.86 48.56 8.08
N TYR A 1228 15.68 47.55 7.76
CA TYR A 1228 17.09 47.42 8.13
C TYR A 1228 18.10 47.76 7.00
N PHE A 1229 17.63 48.09 5.79
CA PHE A 1229 18.46 48.70 4.75
C PHE A 1229 18.13 50.20 4.68
N ALA A 1230 19.16 51.05 4.60
CA ALA A 1230 19.01 52.52 4.60
C ALA A 1230 18.68 53.05 3.20
#